data_AF-A0A087SGQ6-F1
#
_entry.id   AF-A0A087SGQ6-F1
#
_cell.length_a   1.000
_cell.length_b   1.000
_cell.length_c   1.000
_cell.angle_alpha   90.00
_cell.angle_beta   90.00
_cell.angle_gamma   90.00
#
_symmetry.space_group_name_H-M   'P 1'
#
loop_
_entity.id
_entity.type
_entity.pdbx_description
1 polymer ?
#
loop_
_entity_poly.entity_id
_entity_poly.type
_entity_poly.pdbx_seq_one_letter_code
_entity_poly.pdbx_strand_id
1 'polypeptide(L)'
;MPVPVIVVAGTASGVGKTSVATGLMAALRAKGLRVQAFKVGPDFLDPMYHELATGSPSLNLDGWMLTREAVCATFARGAARADIAVVEGVMGLFDGLDGATEAGSTAQLAKWLRAPVLLVLDCSAAARSLAATVRGFRDFDPGVDLAGLVLNRVAGAAHARWLRDALAAGGLAELAVLGGLPSVPSVALPERNLGLQVPGEDPGGAAAAVEALGALMASHLDLDALVDLAARAGSGKDGPARALIGPPPAPPLPYRLSEEEREAPVRIAVARDEAFCFYYHENLALLEAAGAELVYFSALHEPLPGGVAGVYLGGGYPELHAQELSKNTALRAGLKAFSAAGGVIYAECGGLIFLSRAVQPEEHGGDFPMVGVFGFKTVLTHRMTMGYVEVETTKNSVLMAPGRTARGQVFHYTEIVEEHVVASVAQHKGDAGAAWVSTYTARPQFPGAEEVVEGFSGSMYGVRSSNDLMGMGDDRRQMSYEIPAGMMPHVGHSDLAEGRAASITPPPVGRTITIYPAAGIPRAASSTGLDHNECFAGQTPPTLSPRDPGSMAGGLSEAGGALTWQPNDRIVSLGPGASEVLWALGLGARVVAVDAAPAPTLAARLSLYVDERMLARERPGLVVVEDEGDAAEALCDALVAVGLQAGTAVVCLRRRCLADVLEAMLEVGAAAGVAEEAARVVDRLRARLRSAASLRAPLRALALPAAGPWIPEMAALVGGASAAQHADGARALSAAELAAGAPGILVVLHGPGAGGLQAALAGLAEAAGSGAWWQLPAARAGEVYLAPAPLFSRPGPRLADGVALLARALHGGAAPPLPTPVLKLALRPGQRCRPPLLSNYFLPWS
;
A
#
# COMPACT_ATOMS: atom_id res chain seq x y z
N MET A 1 1.65 10.43 -43.71
CA MET A 1 1.59 8.96 -43.51
C MET A 1 1.21 8.72 -42.06
N PRO A 2 0.54 7.61 -41.70
CA PRO A 2 0.29 7.29 -40.30
C PRO A 2 1.64 7.17 -39.57
N VAL A 3 1.71 7.70 -38.35
CA VAL A 3 2.91 7.67 -37.53
C VAL A 3 3.11 6.24 -37.00
N PRO A 4 4.29 5.62 -37.20
CA PRO A 4 4.63 4.33 -36.59
C PRO A 4 4.40 4.36 -35.08
N VAL A 5 3.75 3.34 -34.53
CA VAL A 5 3.45 3.27 -33.10
C VAL A 5 3.75 1.88 -32.55
N ILE A 6 4.36 1.84 -31.37
CA ILE A 6 4.60 0.61 -30.64
C ILE A 6 4.15 0.77 -29.18
N VAL A 7 3.44 -0.23 -28.67
CA VAL A 7 3.08 -0.30 -27.25
C VAL A 7 4.07 -1.22 -26.54
N VAL A 8 4.78 -0.70 -25.55
CA VAL A 8 5.69 -1.48 -24.71
C VAL A 8 4.93 -1.94 -23.46
N ALA A 9 4.65 -3.24 -23.39
CA ALA A 9 3.93 -3.86 -22.28
C ALA A 9 4.79 -4.89 -21.57
N GLY A 10 4.30 -5.48 -20.49
CA GLY A 10 5.00 -6.54 -19.76
C GLY A 10 4.00 -7.48 -19.12
N THR A 11 4.51 -8.59 -18.57
CA THR A 11 3.63 -9.62 -17.99
C THR A 11 3.14 -9.27 -16.59
N ALA A 12 3.80 -8.33 -15.91
CA ALA A 12 3.45 -7.81 -14.59
C ALA A 12 4.22 -6.50 -14.31
N SER A 13 3.98 -5.88 -13.16
CA SER A 13 4.88 -4.86 -12.60
C SER A 13 6.27 -5.45 -12.27
N GLY A 14 7.32 -4.62 -12.32
CA GLY A 14 8.68 -5.03 -11.93
C GLY A 14 9.48 -5.85 -12.97
N VAL A 15 8.90 -6.20 -14.13
CA VAL A 15 9.61 -6.93 -15.22
C VAL A 15 10.60 -6.05 -16.00
N GLY A 16 10.69 -4.76 -15.69
CA GLY A 16 11.59 -3.79 -16.33
C GLY A 16 11.01 -3.06 -17.55
N LYS A 17 9.68 -2.99 -17.69
CA LYS A 17 9.00 -2.28 -18.79
C LYS A 17 9.50 -0.84 -18.94
N THR A 18 9.52 -0.09 -17.85
CA THR A 18 9.86 1.34 -17.83
C THR A 18 11.30 1.59 -18.27
N SER A 19 12.24 0.77 -17.78
CA SER A 19 13.64 0.81 -18.24
C SER A 19 13.77 0.50 -19.73
N VAL A 20 13.00 -0.48 -20.24
CA VAL A 20 12.98 -0.82 -21.66
C VAL A 20 12.36 0.30 -22.49
N ALA A 21 11.20 0.82 -22.10
CA ALA A 21 10.51 1.89 -22.82
C ALA A 21 11.35 3.17 -22.87
N THR A 22 11.85 3.62 -21.72
CA THR A 22 12.74 4.79 -21.60
C THR A 22 14.03 4.60 -22.40
N GLY A 23 14.67 3.42 -22.30
CA GLY A 23 15.87 3.11 -23.08
C GLY A 23 15.61 3.06 -24.58
N LEU A 24 14.47 2.52 -25.03
CA LEU A 24 14.08 2.50 -26.44
C LEU A 24 13.86 3.92 -26.95
N MET A 25 13.16 4.77 -26.19
CA MET A 25 12.96 6.18 -26.53
C MET A 25 14.31 6.91 -26.70
N ALA A 26 15.23 6.74 -25.75
CA ALA A 26 16.56 7.33 -25.80
C ALA A 26 17.37 6.82 -27.01
N ALA A 27 17.33 5.50 -27.28
CA ALA A 27 18.05 4.89 -28.39
C ALA A 27 17.50 5.33 -29.77
N LEU A 28 16.18 5.42 -29.91
CA LEU A 28 15.52 5.90 -31.13
C LEU A 28 15.81 7.39 -31.38
N ARG A 29 15.82 8.20 -30.33
CA ARG A 29 16.24 9.61 -30.42
C ARG A 29 17.72 9.72 -30.82
N ALA A 30 18.60 8.88 -30.27
CA ALA A 30 20.01 8.84 -30.66
C ALA A 30 20.21 8.41 -32.13
N LYS A 31 19.27 7.63 -32.71
CA LYS A 31 19.18 7.35 -34.16
C LYS A 31 18.66 8.53 -34.99
N GLY A 32 18.34 9.67 -34.38
CA GLY A 32 17.87 10.88 -35.05
C GLY A 32 16.37 10.95 -35.31
N LEU A 33 15.58 10.05 -34.73
CA LEU A 33 14.11 10.08 -34.86
C LEU A 33 13.49 11.04 -33.84
N ARG A 34 12.44 11.76 -34.25
CA ARG A 34 11.57 12.50 -33.33
C ARG A 34 10.62 11.53 -32.67
N VAL A 35 10.92 11.17 -31.42
CA VAL A 35 10.14 10.21 -30.64
C VAL A 35 9.08 10.96 -29.83
N GLN A 36 7.80 10.63 -29.99
CA GLN A 36 6.76 11.06 -29.06
C GLN A 36 6.49 9.96 -28.04
N ALA A 37 6.67 10.28 -26.77
CA ALA A 37 6.36 9.37 -25.68
C ALA A 37 4.90 9.50 -25.24
N PHE A 38 4.32 8.36 -24.90
CA PHE A 38 3.03 8.27 -24.22
C PHE A 38 3.14 7.31 -23.05
N LYS A 39 2.36 7.55 -22.00
CA LYS A 39 2.23 6.66 -20.87
C LYS A 39 0.78 6.23 -20.71
N VAL A 40 0.53 4.93 -20.66
CA VAL A 40 -0.78 4.41 -20.29
C VAL A 40 -1.00 4.63 -18.80
N GLY A 41 -2.19 5.09 -18.48
CA GLY A 41 -2.61 5.31 -17.11
C GLY A 41 -2.16 6.66 -16.53
N PRO A 42 -2.54 6.92 -15.29
CA PRO A 42 -2.46 8.25 -14.67
C PRO A 42 -1.15 8.46 -13.87
N ASP A 43 -0.02 8.09 -14.48
CA ASP A 43 1.33 8.20 -13.88
C ASP A 43 1.95 9.59 -14.08
N PHE A 44 2.79 10.04 -13.15
CA PHE A 44 3.54 11.30 -13.26
C PHE A 44 5.05 11.10 -13.41
N LEU A 45 5.61 10.01 -12.86
CA LEU A 45 7.05 9.81 -12.76
C LEU A 45 7.62 9.24 -14.05
N ASP A 46 6.99 8.21 -14.62
CA ASP A 46 7.42 7.61 -15.88
C ASP A 46 7.46 8.67 -17.01
N PRO A 47 6.44 9.54 -17.18
CA PRO A 47 6.50 10.68 -18.10
C PRO A 47 7.71 11.60 -17.93
N MET A 48 8.22 11.81 -16.71
CA MET A 48 9.40 12.66 -16.51
C MET A 48 10.68 11.99 -17.07
N TYR A 49 10.81 10.67 -16.92
CA TYR A 49 11.91 9.91 -17.55
C TYR A 49 11.76 9.83 -19.06
N HIS A 50 10.54 9.72 -19.57
CA HIS A 50 10.26 9.83 -21.00
C HIS A 50 10.67 11.19 -21.56
N GLU A 51 10.38 12.28 -20.84
CA GLU A 51 10.76 13.63 -21.26
C GLU A 51 12.28 13.78 -21.29
N LEU A 52 13.01 13.24 -20.31
CA LEU A 52 14.47 13.15 -20.37
C LEU A 52 14.96 12.38 -21.60
N ALA A 53 14.35 11.23 -21.88
CA ALA A 53 14.72 10.37 -23.01
C ALA A 53 14.44 11.01 -24.37
N THR A 54 13.28 11.64 -24.54
CA THR A 54 12.79 12.16 -25.83
C THR A 54 13.09 13.65 -26.04
N GLY A 55 13.26 14.42 -24.98
CA GLY A 55 13.36 15.88 -25.02
C GLY A 55 12.02 16.57 -25.29
N SER A 56 10.90 15.87 -25.10
CA SER A 56 9.55 16.40 -25.27
C SER A 56 8.60 15.81 -24.22
N PRO A 57 7.55 16.53 -23.80
CA PRO A 57 6.61 16.02 -22.80
C PRO A 57 5.98 14.70 -23.22
N SER A 58 5.91 13.75 -22.29
CA SER A 58 5.13 12.53 -22.46
C SER A 58 3.66 12.79 -22.12
N LEU A 59 2.75 12.25 -22.93
CA LEU A 59 1.31 12.41 -22.71
C LEU A 59 0.68 11.16 -22.10
N ASN A 60 -0.22 11.33 -21.14
CA ASN A 60 -0.96 10.23 -20.54
C ASN A 60 -2.15 9.81 -21.40
N LEU A 61 -2.36 8.51 -21.52
CA LEU A 61 -3.51 7.91 -22.20
C LEU A 61 -4.20 6.93 -21.25
N ASP A 62 -5.43 7.25 -20.86
CA ASP A 62 -6.17 6.45 -19.88
C ASP A 62 -7.56 6.12 -20.39
N GLY A 63 -7.83 4.83 -20.61
CA GLY A 63 -9.10 4.37 -21.19
C GLY A 63 -10.24 4.23 -20.18
N TRP A 64 -9.98 4.52 -18.90
CA TRP A 64 -11.01 4.59 -17.88
C TRP A 64 -11.43 6.04 -17.59
N MET A 65 -10.45 6.94 -17.42
CA MET A 65 -10.65 8.37 -17.20
C MET A 65 -11.16 9.09 -18.46
N LEU A 66 -10.68 8.70 -19.64
CA LEU A 66 -11.04 9.33 -20.90
C LEU A 66 -11.86 8.39 -21.79
N THR A 67 -12.70 8.98 -22.64
CA THR A 67 -13.37 8.21 -23.70
C THR A 67 -12.36 7.81 -24.77
N ARG A 68 -12.73 6.81 -25.58
CA ARG A 68 -11.93 6.39 -26.73
C ARG A 68 -11.63 7.56 -27.68
N GLU A 69 -12.61 8.40 -27.95
CA GLU A 69 -12.47 9.55 -28.84
C GLU A 69 -11.46 10.55 -28.28
N ALA A 70 -11.51 10.83 -26.97
CA ALA A 70 -10.57 11.71 -26.29
C ALA A 70 -9.15 11.14 -26.32
N VAL A 71 -8.97 9.86 -26.00
CA VAL A 71 -7.66 9.17 -26.09
C VAL A 71 -7.09 9.25 -27.50
N CYS A 72 -7.88 8.89 -28.52
CA CYS A 72 -7.44 8.96 -29.90
C CYS A 72 -7.11 10.39 -30.34
N ALA A 73 -7.85 11.39 -29.87
CA ALA A 73 -7.59 12.80 -30.18
C ALA A 73 -6.29 13.31 -29.52
N THR A 74 -6.05 12.95 -28.26
CA THR A 74 -4.80 13.27 -27.55
C THR A 74 -3.60 12.61 -28.23
N PHE A 75 -3.72 11.33 -28.59
CA PHE A 75 -2.69 10.63 -29.35
C PHE A 75 -2.42 11.31 -30.70
N ALA A 76 -3.48 11.66 -31.45
CA ALA A 76 -3.36 12.33 -32.74
C ALA A 76 -2.62 13.68 -32.65
N ARG A 77 -2.94 14.50 -31.63
CA ARG A 77 -2.27 15.79 -31.40
C ARG A 77 -0.80 15.60 -31.06
N GLY A 78 -0.49 14.74 -30.08
CA GLY A 78 0.89 14.51 -29.65
C GLY A 78 1.75 13.88 -30.74
N ALA A 79 1.22 12.90 -31.46
CA ALA A 79 1.97 12.18 -32.48
C ALA A 79 2.14 12.97 -33.80
N ALA A 80 1.42 14.09 -34.01
CA ALA A 80 1.32 14.78 -35.30
C ALA A 80 2.68 15.14 -35.95
N ARG A 81 3.72 15.34 -35.15
CA ARG A 81 5.07 15.71 -35.61
C ARG A 81 6.12 14.63 -35.34
N ALA A 82 5.72 13.47 -34.84
CA ALA A 82 6.63 12.40 -34.48
C ALA A 82 6.99 11.54 -35.70
N ASP A 83 8.22 11.03 -35.72
CA ASP A 83 8.65 9.99 -36.66
C ASP A 83 8.28 8.59 -36.13
N ILE A 84 8.16 8.45 -34.80
CA ILE A 84 7.69 7.25 -34.11
C ILE A 84 7.05 7.61 -32.77
N ALA A 85 5.96 6.94 -32.41
CA ALA A 85 5.32 7.01 -31.10
C ALA A 85 5.63 5.76 -30.28
N VAL A 86 6.09 5.94 -29.04
CA VAL A 86 6.32 4.85 -28.09
C VAL A 86 5.35 5.02 -26.93
N VAL A 87 4.50 4.03 -26.72
CA VAL A 87 3.47 4.02 -25.68
C VAL A 87 3.89 3.03 -24.59
N GLU A 88 4.33 3.51 -23.43
CA GLU A 88 4.61 2.64 -22.28
C GLU A 88 3.30 2.21 -21.61
N GLY A 89 3.13 0.91 -21.38
CA GLY A 89 2.00 0.33 -20.67
C GLY A 89 2.00 0.60 -19.15
N VAL A 90 0.86 0.32 -18.52
CA VAL A 90 0.70 0.27 -17.05
C VAL A 90 0.65 -1.19 -16.59
N MET A 91 1.14 -1.48 -15.38
CA MET A 91 1.06 -2.81 -14.75
C MET A 91 1.45 -3.98 -15.70
N GLY A 92 0.69 -5.08 -15.74
CA GLY A 92 0.75 -6.08 -16.81
C GLY A 92 -0.13 -5.70 -18.00
N LEU A 93 0.09 -6.33 -19.16
CA LEU A 93 -0.61 -6.01 -20.42
C LEU A 93 -2.14 -5.97 -20.28
N PHE A 94 -2.71 -6.89 -19.52
CA PHE A 94 -4.17 -7.03 -19.34
C PHE A 94 -4.70 -6.41 -18.04
N ASP A 95 -3.82 -5.86 -17.20
CA ASP A 95 -4.21 -5.32 -15.90
C ASP A 95 -4.69 -3.87 -16.05
N GLY A 96 -5.82 -3.53 -15.41
CA GLY A 96 -6.44 -2.22 -15.45
C GLY A 96 -7.25 -1.92 -14.18
N LEU A 97 -8.45 -1.38 -14.33
CA LEU A 97 -9.40 -1.06 -13.25
C LEU A 97 -9.70 -2.26 -12.35
N ASP A 98 -10.03 -3.40 -12.94
CA ASP A 98 -10.45 -4.62 -12.25
C ASP A 98 -10.02 -5.88 -13.02
N GLY A 99 -10.34 -7.05 -12.48
CA GLY A 99 -10.03 -8.35 -13.10
C GLY A 99 -11.13 -8.90 -14.02
N ALA A 100 -12.20 -8.14 -14.28
CA ALA A 100 -13.36 -8.58 -15.06
C ALA A 100 -13.43 -7.90 -16.43
N THR A 101 -12.89 -6.69 -16.55
CA THR A 101 -12.93 -5.85 -17.75
C THR A 101 -11.54 -5.41 -18.17
N GLU A 102 -11.41 -4.93 -19.40
CA GLU A 102 -10.15 -4.37 -19.89
C GLU A 102 -10.00 -2.86 -19.61
N ALA A 103 -10.91 -2.26 -18.85
CA ALA A 103 -10.95 -0.82 -18.67
C ALA A 103 -9.66 -0.30 -18.00
N GLY A 104 -9.02 0.70 -18.59
CA GLY A 104 -7.77 1.27 -18.09
C GLY A 104 -6.53 0.38 -18.34
N SER A 105 -6.66 -0.74 -19.05
CA SER A 105 -5.54 -1.64 -19.33
C SER A 105 -4.69 -1.21 -20.53
N THR A 106 -3.44 -1.69 -20.57
CA THR A 106 -2.55 -1.50 -21.73
C THR A 106 -3.13 -2.15 -23.00
N ALA A 107 -3.79 -3.31 -22.87
CA ALA A 107 -4.44 -4.02 -23.97
C ALA A 107 -5.58 -3.21 -24.62
N GLN A 108 -6.41 -2.57 -23.81
CA GLN A 108 -7.48 -1.69 -24.32
C GLN A 108 -6.90 -0.57 -25.18
N LEU A 109 -5.85 0.10 -24.70
CA LEU A 109 -5.17 1.18 -25.39
C LEU A 109 -4.51 0.70 -26.69
N ALA A 110 -3.83 -0.45 -26.65
CA ALA A 110 -3.26 -1.07 -27.86
C ALA A 110 -4.33 -1.32 -28.93
N LYS A 111 -5.51 -1.82 -28.56
CA LYS A 111 -6.64 -2.04 -29.47
C LYS A 111 -7.25 -0.75 -30.01
N TRP A 112 -7.40 0.28 -29.16
CA TRP A 112 -7.93 1.58 -29.57
C TRP A 112 -7.01 2.28 -30.57
N LEU A 113 -5.70 2.20 -30.34
CA LEU A 113 -4.66 2.75 -31.23
C LEU A 113 -4.37 1.84 -32.43
N ARG A 114 -4.78 0.57 -32.38
CA ARG A 114 -4.38 -0.51 -33.30
C ARG A 114 -2.86 -0.59 -33.44
N ALA A 115 -2.19 -0.52 -32.30
CA ALA A 115 -0.74 -0.55 -32.21
C ALA A 115 -0.26 -1.96 -31.86
N PRO A 116 0.81 -2.45 -32.52
CA PRO A 116 1.46 -3.69 -32.13
C PRO A 116 2.02 -3.57 -30.71
N VAL A 117 2.01 -4.69 -29.98
CA VAL A 117 2.54 -4.81 -28.64
C VAL A 117 3.90 -5.49 -28.67
N LEU A 118 4.88 -4.84 -28.03
CA LEU A 118 6.17 -5.37 -27.65
C LEU A 118 6.11 -5.81 -26.19
N LEU A 119 6.15 -7.12 -25.93
CA LEU A 119 6.04 -7.67 -24.57
C LEU A 119 7.42 -7.88 -23.94
N VAL A 120 7.65 -7.21 -22.81
CA VAL A 120 8.85 -7.35 -21.98
C VAL A 120 8.66 -8.49 -20.99
N LEU A 121 9.61 -9.43 -20.99
CA LEU A 121 9.58 -10.65 -20.19
C LEU A 121 10.77 -10.70 -19.23
N ASP A 122 10.51 -10.94 -17.94
CA ASP A 122 11.59 -11.27 -17.00
C ASP A 122 12.07 -12.71 -17.22
N CYS A 123 13.31 -12.86 -17.65
CA CYS A 123 13.91 -14.15 -17.93
C CYS A 123 14.86 -14.63 -16.81
N SER A 124 15.02 -13.89 -15.71
CA SER A 124 16.01 -14.19 -14.65
C SER A 124 15.92 -15.61 -14.08
N ALA A 125 14.70 -16.17 -14.00
CA ALA A 125 14.43 -17.51 -13.53
C ALA A 125 13.54 -18.31 -14.50
N ALA A 126 13.67 -18.07 -15.82
CA ALA A 126 12.87 -18.74 -16.84
C ALA A 126 13.74 -19.53 -17.83
N ALA A 127 13.16 -20.56 -18.44
CA ALA A 127 13.75 -21.27 -19.58
C ALA A 127 12.60 -21.74 -20.48
N ARG A 128 12.31 -23.04 -20.52
CA ARG A 128 11.22 -23.59 -21.34
C ARG A 128 9.83 -23.05 -20.97
N SER A 129 9.59 -22.77 -19.69
CA SER A 129 8.31 -22.23 -19.21
C SER A 129 7.96 -20.87 -19.80
N LEU A 130 8.96 -20.10 -20.26
CA LEU A 130 8.73 -18.82 -20.93
C LEU A 130 7.78 -18.96 -22.12
N ALA A 131 7.93 -20.04 -22.90
CA ALA A 131 7.09 -20.28 -24.07
C ALA A 131 5.61 -20.52 -23.69
N ALA A 132 5.34 -21.16 -22.54
CA ALA A 132 3.99 -21.32 -22.04
C ALA A 132 3.38 -19.97 -21.61
N THR A 133 4.17 -19.13 -20.93
CA THR A 133 3.76 -17.77 -20.55
C THR A 133 3.43 -16.94 -21.79
N VAL A 134 4.35 -16.86 -22.75
CA VAL A 134 4.14 -16.07 -23.98
C VAL A 134 2.94 -16.57 -24.77
N ARG A 135 2.76 -17.89 -24.90
CA ARG A 135 1.55 -18.47 -25.52
C ARG A 135 0.29 -18.04 -24.79
N GLY A 136 0.29 -18.06 -23.47
CA GLY A 136 -0.82 -17.56 -22.66
C GLY A 136 -1.16 -16.11 -22.99
N PHE A 137 -0.17 -15.22 -23.01
CA PHE A 137 -0.40 -13.81 -23.36
C PHE A 137 -0.86 -13.60 -24.80
N ARG A 138 -0.33 -14.36 -25.76
CA ARG A 138 -0.75 -14.31 -27.17
C ARG A 138 -2.20 -14.78 -27.35
N ASP A 139 -2.57 -15.88 -26.69
CA ASP A 139 -3.84 -16.57 -26.93
C ASP A 139 -4.99 -16.00 -26.06
N PHE A 140 -4.69 -15.24 -25.00
CA PHE A 140 -5.68 -14.74 -24.04
C PHE A 140 -6.66 -13.73 -24.63
N ASP A 141 -6.18 -12.74 -25.39
CA ASP A 141 -7.03 -11.78 -26.11
C ASP A 141 -6.59 -11.70 -27.58
N PRO A 142 -7.30 -12.39 -28.51
CA PRO A 142 -7.00 -12.35 -29.94
C PRO A 142 -7.11 -10.97 -30.59
N GLY A 143 -7.73 -10.00 -29.91
CA GLY A 143 -7.82 -8.62 -30.39
C GLY A 143 -6.52 -7.84 -30.22
N VAL A 144 -5.59 -8.32 -29.39
CA VAL A 144 -4.28 -7.69 -29.16
C VAL A 144 -3.26 -8.21 -30.17
N ASP A 145 -2.66 -7.30 -30.94
CA ASP A 145 -1.57 -7.61 -31.86
C ASP A 145 -0.25 -7.75 -31.10
N LEU A 146 -0.05 -8.90 -30.43
CA LEU A 146 1.21 -9.23 -29.81
C LEU A 146 2.24 -9.55 -30.90
N ALA A 147 3.12 -8.59 -31.19
CA ALA A 147 3.90 -8.60 -32.41
C ALA A 147 5.40 -8.86 -32.17
N GLY A 148 5.90 -8.59 -30.97
CA GLY A 148 7.31 -8.80 -30.63
C GLY A 148 7.58 -9.00 -29.14
N LEU A 149 8.79 -9.46 -28.83
CA LEU A 149 9.25 -9.80 -27.48
C LEU A 149 10.60 -9.15 -27.16
N VAL A 150 10.76 -8.70 -25.92
CA VAL A 150 12.05 -8.36 -25.31
C VAL A 150 12.34 -9.31 -24.16
N LEU A 151 13.46 -10.02 -24.22
CA LEU A 151 13.90 -10.91 -23.17
C LEU A 151 14.76 -10.12 -22.17
N ASN A 152 14.21 -9.76 -21.02
CA ASN A 152 14.93 -8.98 -20.00
C ASN A 152 15.64 -9.88 -18.98
N ARG A 153 16.72 -9.39 -18.36
CA ARG A 153 17.51 -10.09 -17.31
C ARG A 153 18.07 -11.45 -17.77
N VAL A 154 18.55 -11.53 -19.01
CA VAL A 154 19.13 -12.74 -19.58
C VAL A 154 20.56 -12.97 -19.05
N ALA A 155 20.82 -14.17 -18.52
CA ALA A 155 22.09 -14.55 -17.90
C ALA A 155 23.29 -14.72 -18.87
N GLY A 156 23.09 -14.51 -20.18
CA GLY A 156 24.12 -14.59 -21.22
C GLY A 156 23.66 -15.25 -22.52
N ALA A 157 24.58 -15.37 -23.48
CA ALA A 157 24.25 -15.84 -24.84
C ALA A 157 23.68 -17.27 -24.89
N ALA A 158 24.17 -18.18 -24.03
CA ALA A 158 23.64 -19.55 -23.95
C ALA A 158 22.19 -19.58 -23.48
N HIS A 159 21.89 -18.81 -22.43
CA HIS A 159 20.53 -18.66 -21.93
C HIS A 159 19.62 -18.02 -22.98
N ALA A 160 20.07 -16.96 -23.65
CA ALA A 160 19.33 -16.32 -24.75
C ALA A 160 18.98 -17.30 -25.89
N ARG A 161 19.85 -18.27 -26.19
CA ARG A 161 19.56 -19.32 -27.18
C ARG A 161 18.48 -20.27 -26.68
N TRP A 162 18.58 -20.78 -25.46
CA TRP A 162 17.55 -21.65 -24.87
C TRP A 162 16.16 -21.02 -24.84
N LEU A 163 16.07 -19.72 -24.54
CA LEU A 163 14.79 -19.01 -24.55
C LEU A 163 14.20 -18.95 -25.96
N ARG A 164 15.02 -18.68 -26.99
CA ARG A 164 14.58 -18.70 -28.40
C ARG A 164 14.17 -20.10 -28.86
N ASP A 165 14.95 -21.12 -28.50
CA ASP A 165 14.63 -22.52 -28.81
C ASP A 165 13.30 -22.94 -28.15
N ALA A 166 13.06 -22.50 -26.91
CA ALA A 166 11.79 -22.75 -26.22
C ALA A 166 10.60 -22.10 -26.92
N LEU A 167 10.73 -20.84 -27.36
CA LEU A 167 9.69 -20.14 -28.11
C LEU A 167 9.41 -20.84 -29.45
N ALA A 168 10.46 -21.23 -30.19
CA ALA A 168 10.32 -21.95 -31.45
C ALA A 168 9.64 -23.32 -31.26
N ALA A 169 10.12 -24.13 -30.31
CA ALA A 169 9.52 -25.42 -29.98
C ALA A 169 8.08 -25.29 -29.43
N GLY A 170 7.77 -24.16 -28.82
CA GLY A 170 6.44 -23.79 -28.36
C GLY A 170 5.51 -23.29 -29.46
N GLY A 171 5.93 -23.25 -30.73
CA GLY A 171 5.12 -22.76 -31.86
C GLY A 171 4.84 -21.26 -31.79
N LEU A 172 5.85 -20.48 -31.41
CA LEU A 172 5.85 -19.01 -31.29
C LEU A 172 6.97 -18.37 -32.12
N ALA A 173 7.45 -19.07 -33.16
CA ALA A 173 8.57 -18.62 -34.00
C ALA A 173 8.21 -17.40 -34.87
N GLU A 174 6.92 -17.12 -35.02
CA GLU A 174 6.38 -15.96 -35.73
C GLU A 174 6.53 -14.63 -34.96
N LEU A 175 6.70 -14.70 -33.63
CA LEU A 175 6.89 -13.51 -32.80
C LEU A 175 8.32 -12.99 -32.93
N ALA A 176 8.47 -11.71 -33.23
CA ALA A 176 9.78 -11.09 -33.39
C ALA A 176 10.48 -10.94 -32.03
N VAL A 177 11.50 -11.75 -31.76
CA VAL A 177 12.36 -11.57 -30.58
C VAL A 177 13.41 -10.50 -30.90
N LEU A 178 13.19 -9.26 -30.47
CA LEU A 178 14.05 -8.12 -30.79
C LEU A 178 15.45 -8.24 -30.16
N GLY A 179 15.56 -8.95 -29.03
CA GLY A 179 16.85 -9.12 -28.37
C GLY A 179 16.74 -9.62 -26.93
N GLY A 180 17.93 -9.73 -26.30
CA GLY A 180 18.07 -10.18 -24.93
C GLY A 180 18.94 -9.22 -24.13
N LEU A 181 18.36 -8.61 -23.10
CA LEU A 181 19.03 -7.64 -22.23
C LEU A 181 19.66 -8.34 -21.03
N PRO A 182 20.95 -8.11 -20.75
CA PRO A 182 21.57 -8.61 -19.53
C PRO A 182 21.06 -7.82 -18.31
N SER A 183 21.22 -8.40 -17.12
CA SER A 183 21.04 -7.65 -15.87
C SER A 183 22.27 -6.78 -15.62
N VAL A 184 22.11 -5.45 -15.67
CA VAL A 184 23.18 -4.48 -15.43
C VAL A 184 22.76 -3.54 -14.30
N PRO A 185 23.11 -3.85 -13.03
CA PRO A 185 22.67 -3.07 -11.87
C PRO A 185 23.07 -1.58 -11.93
N SER A 186 24.18 -1.25 -12.60
CA SER A 186 24.67 0.12 -12.74
C SER A 186 23.86 0.99 -13.72
N VAL A 187 22.85 0.44 -14.38
CA VAL A 187 22.00 1.11 -15.38
C VAL A 187 20.52 1.14 -14.92
N ALA A 188 20.26 0.77 -13.65
CA ALA A 188 18.92 0.83 -13.09
C ALA A 188 18.47 2.28 -12.91
N LEU A 189 17.20 2.56 -13.22
CA LEU A 189 16.57 3.82 -12.81
C LEU A 189 16.44 3.81 -11.29
N PRO A 190 16.75 4.92 -10.60
CA PRO A 190 16.62 4.98 -9.16
C PRO A 190 15.15 4.84 -8.74
N GLU A 191 14.91 3.98 -7.75
CA GLU A 191 13.58 3.68 -7.21
C GLU A 191 13.46 4.19 -5.76
N ARG A 192 12.26 4.66 -5.38
CA ARG A 192 11.81 4.85 -4.00
C ARG A 192 10.72 3.81 -3.69
N ASN A 193 10.36 3.66 -2.41
CA ASN A 193 9.49 2.63 -1.83
C ASN A 193 8.38 2.04 -2.73
N LEU A 194 7.74 2.83 -3.62
CA LEU A 194 6.64 2.41 -4.49
C LEU A 194 6.68 3.00 -5.93
N GLY A 195 7.83 3.47 -6.43
CA GLY A 195 7.95 4.06 -7.78
C GLY A 195 9.33 4.63 -8.10
N LEU A 196 9.52 5.23 -9.28
CA LEU A 196 10.78 5.88 -9.63
C LEU A 196 11.04 7.12 -8.77
N GLN A 197 12.31 7.44 -8.54
CA GLN A 197 12.70 8.71 -7.93
C GLN A 197 12.39 9.87 -8.89
N VAL A 198 12.02 11.05 -8.38
CA VAL A 198 11.81 12.23 -9.23
C VAL A 198 13.12 12.63 -9.91
N PRO A 199 13.13 12.84 -11.23
CA PRO A 199 14.29 13.42 -11.91
C PRO A 199 14.61 14.81 -11.36
N GLY A 200 15.74 14.92 -10.65
CA GLY A 200 16.17 16.16 -9.99
C GLY A 200 16.65 15.95 -8.56
N GLU A 201 16.20 14.89 -7.89
CA GLU A 201 16.69 14.54 -6.54
C GLU A 201 18.18 14.14 -6.54
N ASP A 202 18.67 13.57 -7.65
CA ASP A 202 20.10 13.34 -7.92
C ASP A 202 20.52 14.11 -9.18
N PRO A 203 21.15 15.29 -9.03
CA PRO A 203 21.54 16.15 -10.15
C PRO A 203 22.45 15.42 -11.14
N GLY A 204 21.91 15.10 -12.32
CA GLY A 204 22.63 14.44 -13.42
C GLY A 204 22.57 12.90 -13.40
N GLY A 205 22.22 12.27 -12.27
CA GLY A 205 22.11 10.82 -12.16
C GLY A 205 21.02 10.22 -13.07
N ALA A 206 19.83 10.83 -13.07
CA ALA A 206 18.72 10.39 -13.91
C ALA A 206 19.03 10.49 -15.42
N ALA A 207 19.63 11.60 -15.86
CA ALA A 207 20.00 11.80 -17.26
C ALA A 207 21.07 10.77 -17.71
N ALA A 208 22.10 10.54 -16.89
CA ALA A 208 23.13 9.54 -17.16
C ALA A 208 22.54 8.11 -17.21
N ALA A 209 21.58 7.80 -16.33
CA ALA A 209 20.90 6.51 -16.35
C ALA A 209 20.08 6.31 -17.64
N VAL A 210 19.36 7.34 -18.11
CA VAL A 210 18.61 7.31 -19.37
C VAL A 210 19.55 7.10 -20.57
N GLU A 211 20.69 7.81 -20.60
CA GLU A 211 21.70 7.64 -21.66
C GLU A 211 22.27 6.21 -21.66
N ALA A 212 22.61 5.69 -20.48
CA ALA A 212 23.12 4.33 -20.32
C ALA A 212 22.08 3.27 -20.74
N LEU A 213 20.80 3.48 -20.43
CA LEU A 213 19.70 2.63 -20.93
C LEU A 213 19.60 2.69 -22.44
N GLY A 214 19.69 3.87 -23.04
CA GLY A 214 19.69 4.04 -24.50
C GLY A 214 20.82 3.26 -25.18
N ALA A 215 22.04 3.37 -24.65
CA ALA A 215 23.19 2.62 -25.15
C ALA A 215 23.01 1.10 -24.99
N LEU A 216 22.43 0.65 -23.87
CA LEU A 216 22.12 -0.75 -23.63
C LEU A 216 21.10 -1.28 -24.66
N MET A 217 20.01 -0.55 -24.91
CA MET A 217 19.01 -0.95 -25.91
C MET A 217 19.61 -1.00 -27.31
N ALA A 218 20.39 0.01 -27.70
CA ALA A 218 21.05 0.05 -29.01
C ALA A 218 22.04 -1.10 -29.23
N SER A 219 22.66 -1.61 -28.17
CA SER A 219 23.64 -2.69 -28.24
C SER A 219 23.02 -4.10 -28.25
N HIS A 220 21.81 -4.25 -27.70
CA HIS A 220 21.23 -5.56 -27.41
C HIS A 220 19.91 -5.84 -28.14
N LEU A 221 19.24 -4.83 -28.68
CA LEU A 221 17.97 -4.94 -29.39
C LEU A 221 18.12 -4.54 -30.86
N ASP A 222 17.40 -5.24 -31.73
CA ASP A 222 17.24 -4.87 -33.13
C ASP A 222 16.26 -3.70 -33.26
N LEU A 223 16.80 -2.47 -33.28
CA LEU A 223 16.02 -1.25 -33.38
C LEU A 223 15.40 -1.03 -34.76
N ASP A 224 15.96 -1.61 -35.82
CA ASP A 224 15.37 -1.48 -37.16
C ASP A 224 14.16 -2.40 -37.29
N ALA A 225 14.25 -3.63 -36.77
CA ALA A 225 13.10 -4.52 -36.64
C ALA A 225 11.99 -3.94 -35.74
N LEU A 226 12.35 -3.18 -34.69
CA LEU A 226 11.38 -2.44 -33.86
C LEU A 226 10.62 -1.39 -34.67
N VAL A 227 11.34 -0.59 -35.49
CA VAL A 227 10.72 0.45 -36.33
C VAL A 227 9.82 -0.19 -37.39
N ASP A 228 10.25 -1.29 -38.00
CA ASP A 228 9.43 -2.06 -38.94
C ASP A 228 8.18 -2.63 -38.28
N LEU A 229 8.30 -3.10 -37.03
CA LEU A 229 7.16 -3.56 -36.24
C LEU A 229 6.19 -2.42 -35.98
N ALA A 230 6.68 -1.27 -35.52
CA ALA A 230 5.88 -0.08 -35.24
C ALA A 230 5.15 0.44 -36.50
N ALA A 231 5.76 0.29 -37.68
CA ALA A 231 5.17 0.70 -38.96
C ALA A 231 4.00 -0.19 -39.42
N ARG A 232 3.80 -1.38 -38.82
CA ARG A 232 2.63 -2.24 -39.11
C ARG A 232 1.32 -1.62 -38.61
N ALA A 233 1.39 -0.75 -37.61
CA ALA A 233 0.26 -0.04 -37.08
C ALA A 233 -0.49 0.69 -38.21
N GLY A 234 -1.78 0.40 -38.37
CA GLY A 234 -2.62 1.06 -39.38
C GLY A 234 -2.54 0.54 -40.82
N SER A 235 -1.91 -0.61 -41.07
CA SER A 235 -1.87 -1.26 -42.40
C SER A 235 -3.23 -1.83 -42.88
N GLY A 236 -4.27 -1.86 -42.03
CA GLY A 236 -5.63 -2.26 -42.37
C GLY A 236 -6.48 -1.12 -42.98
N LYS A 237 -7.32 -1.44 -43.99
CA LYS A 237 -8.09 -0.46 -44.79
C LYS A 237 -9.09 0.43 -44.00
N ASP A 238 -9.49 0.03 -42.78
CA ASP A 238 -10.59 0.65 -42.02
C ASP A 238 -10.24 0.97 -40.54
N GLY A 239 -9.10 1.62 -40.23
CA GLY A 239 -8.65 1.88 -38.84
C GLY A 239 -8.56 3.32 -38.35
N PRO A 240 -8.53 3.56 -37.02
CA PRO A 240 -8.32 4.88 -36.43
C PRO A 240 -6.92 5.44 -36.71
N ALA A 241 -5.97 4.63 -37.19
CA ALA A 241 -4.79 5.17 -37.87
C ALA A 241 -5.15 6.05 -39.07
N ARG A 242 -6.36 5.93 -39.63
CA ARG A 242 -6.95 6.85 -40.59
C ARG A 242 -7.66 8.05 -39.96
N ALA A 243 -8.10 7.98 -38.70
CA ALA A 243 -8.42 9.17 -37.90
C ALA A 243 -7.14 9.97 -37.53
N LEU A 244 -5.96 9.32 -37.56
CA LEU A 244 -4.64 9.95 -37.58
C LEU A 244 -4.20 10.41 -38.99
N ILE A 245 -4.93 10.01 -40.05
CA ILE A 245 -4.73 10.52 -41.41
C ILE A 245 -5.69 11.71 -41.58
N GLY A 246 -5.27 12.85 -41.05
CA GLY A 246 -5.98 14.12 -41.09
C GLY A 246 -5.27 15.15 -40.23
N PRO A 247 -5.62 16.45 -40.33
CA PRO A 247 -5.14 17.43 -39.36
C PRO A 247 -5.58 16.98 -37.96
N PRO A 248 -4.70 17.12 -36.94
CA PRO A 248 -5.05 16.72 -35.59
C PRO A 248 -6.33 17.45 -35.15
N PRO A 249 -7.28 16.75 -34.51
CA PRO A 249 -8.52 17.38 -34.07
C PRO A 249 -8.20 18.49 -33.08
N ALA A 250 -8.84 19.64 -33.28
CA ALA A 250 -8.76 20.74 -32.32
C ALA A 250 -9.19 20.25 -30.93
N PRO A 251 -8.60 20.79 -29.85
CA PRO A 251 -9.05 20.47 -28.51
C PRO A 251 -10.55 20.72 -28.37
N PRO A 252 -11.29 19.86 -27.66
CA PRO A 252 -12.73 20.03 -27.46
C PRO A 252 -12.99 21.19 -26.50
N LEU A 253 -12.96 22.42 -27.02
CA LEU A 253 -13.27 23.61 -26.24
C LEU A 253 -14.78 23.81 -26.18
N PRO A 254 -15.34 24.15 -25.00
CA PRO A 254 -16.78 24.36 -24.83
C PRO A 254 -17.29 25.57 -25.62
N TYR A 255 -16.41 26.49 -26.02
CA TYR A 255 -16.73 27.66 -26.83
C TYR A 255 -15.53 28.07 -27.70
N ARG A 256 -15.77 28.94 -28.68
CA ARG A 256 -14.72 29.58 -29.49
C ARG A 256 -14.46 30.97 -28.94
N LEU A 257 -13.20 31.26 -28.64
CA LEU A 257 -12.76 32.60 -28.28
C LEU A 257 -12.95 33.57 -29.45
N SER A 258 -13.56 34.72 -29.16
CA SER A 258 -13.55 35.92 -30.01
C SER A 258 -12.13 36.47 -30.19
N GLU A 259 -11.93 37.40 -31.14
CA GLU A 259 -10.63 38.06 -31.31
C GLU A 259 -10.26 38.91 -30.09
N GLU A 260 -11.23 39.61 -29.51
CA GLU A 260 -11.06 40.45 -28.33
C GLU A 260 -10.62 39.63 -27.10
N GLU A 261 -11.21 38.45 -26.89
CA GLU A 261 -10.81 37.53 -25.81
C GLU A 261 -9.41 36.96 -26.00
N ARG A 262 -8.93 36.85 -27.25
CA ARG A 262 -7.55 36.41 -27.54
C ARG A 262 -6.53 37.52 -27.30
N GLU A 263 -6.92 38.78 -27.50
CA GLU A 263 -6.05 39.95 -27.29
C GLU A 263 -5.90 40.32 -25.81
N ALA A 264 -6.79 39.83 -24.93
CA ALA A 264 -6.76 40.05 -23.49
C ALA A 264 -6.76 38.73 -22.69
N PRO A 265 -5.63 37.98 -22.68
CA PRO A 265 -5.58 36.64 -22.10
C PRO A 265 -5.76 36.65 -20.58
N VAL A 266 -6.41 35.60 -20.08
CA VAL A 266 -6.57 35.36 -18.64
C VAL A 266 -5.28 34.76 -18.10
N ARG A 267 -4.56 35.49 -17.25
CA ARG A 267 -3.27 35.04 -16.68
C ARG A 267 -3.49 34.11 -15.49
N ILE A 268 -2.96 32.89 -15.55
CA ILE A 268 -3.06 31.88 -14.49
C ILE A 268 -1.65 31.57 -13.97
N ALA A 269 -1.39 31.81 -12.69
CA ALA A 269 -0.12 31.41 -12.06
C ALA A 269 -0.09 29.89 -11.87
N VAL A 270 0.96 29.22 -12.31
CA VAL A 270 1.13 27.77 -12.13
C VAL A 270 2.41 27.50 -11.35
N ALA A 271 2.30 26.88 -10.17
CA ALA A 271 3.49 26.54 -9.39
C ALA A 271 4.31 25.46 -10.12
N ARG A 272 5.60 25.65 -10.38
CA ARG A 272 6.40 24.64 -11.08
C ARG A 272 7.84 24.64 -10.58
N ASP A 273 8.14 23.67 -9.73
CA ASP A 273 9.45 23.43 -9.13
C ASP A 273 9.54 22.00 -8.58
N GLU A 274 10.56 21.71 -7.77
CA GLU A 274 10.79 20.41 -7.16
C GLU A 274 9.64 19.97 -6.23
N ALA A 275 8.96 20.91 -5.58
CA ALA A 275 7.83 20.63 -4.70
C ALA A 275 6.51 20.46 -5.47
N PHE A 276 6.36 21.15 -6.60
CA PHE A 276 5.18 21.11 -7.47
C PHE A 276 5.57 20.69 -8.89
N CYS A 277 5.74 19.38 -9.09
CA CYS A 277 6.22 18.80 -10.35
C CYS A 277 5.23 17.84 -11.02
N PHE A 278 4.07 17.55 -10.42
CA PHE A 278 3.11 16.61 -10.97
C PHE A 278 1.99 17.31 -11.74
N TYR A 279 2.11 17.26 -13.07
CA TYR A 279 1.16 17.87 -14.00
C TYR A 279 0.85 16.94 -15.16
N TYR A 280 -0.43 16.85 -15.53
CA TYR A 280 -0.80 16.35 -16.84
C TYR A 280 -0.60 17.45 -17.88
N HIS A 281 0.33 17.23 -18.81
CA HIS A 281 0.64 18.21 -19.85
C HIS A 281 -0.60 18.62 -20.67
N GLU A 282 -1.50 17.66 -20.90
CA GLU A 282 -2.76 17.91 -21.63
C GLU A 282 -3.67 18.91 -20.89
N ASN A 283 -3.70 18.91 -19.56
CA ASN A 283 -4.50 19.88 -18.80
C ASN A 283 -4.00 21.32 -19.01
N LEU A 284 -2.68 21.49 -19.00
CA LEU A 284 -2.05 22.79 -19.25
C LEU A 284 -2.30 23.25 -20.70
N ALA A 285 -2.12 22.36 -21.67
CA ALA A 285 -2.39 22.63 -23.07
C ALA A 285 -3.87 22.98 -23.33
N LEU A 286 -4.81 22.36 -22.60
CA LEU A 286 -6.23 22.67 -22.66
C LEU A 286 -6.55 24.06 -22.08
N LEU A 287 -5.89 24.47 -21.00
CA LEU A 287 -6.03 25.83 -20.46
C LEU A 287 -5.52 26.88 -21.46
N GLU A 288 -4.35 26.66 -22.06
CA GLU A 288 -3.80 27.55 -23.09
C GLU A 288 -4.70 27.60 -24.33
N ALA A 289 -5.20 26.45 -24.78
CA ALA A 289 -6.15 26.39 -25.89
C ALA A 289 -7.46 27.13 -25.56
N ALA A 290 -7.87 27.14 -24.29
CA ALA A 290 -9.01 27.91 -23.80
C ALA A 290 -8.71 29.41 -23.62
N GLY A 291 -7.50 29.88 -23.95
CA GLY A 291 -7.12 31.30 -23.96
C GLY A 291 -6.38 31.79 -22.72
N ALA A 292 -5.98 30.88 -21.82
CA ALA A 292 -5.18 31.25 -20.66
C ALA A 292 -3.71 31.51 -21.03
N GLU A 293 -3.12 32.52 -20.42
CA GLU A 293 -1.66 32.70 -20.38
C GLU A 293 -1.16 32.06 -19.07
N LEU A 294 -0.38 30.97 -19.18
CA LEU A 294 0.18 30.30 -18.01
C LEU A 294 1.48 31.00 -17.57
N VAL A 295 1.51 31.47 -16.32
CA VAL A 295 2.67 32.13 -15.70
C VAL A 295 3.28 31.17 -14.69
N TYR A 296 4.35 30.48 -15.07
CA TYR A 296 5.05 29.56 -14.18
C TYR A 296 5.86 30.32 -13.11
N PHE A 297 5.86 29.82 -11.87
CA PHE A 297 6.66 30.35 -10.78
C PHE A 297 7.10 29.23 -9.82
N SER A 298 8.22 29.40 -9.12
CA SER A 298 8.68 28.49 -8.06
C SER A 298 8.01 28.84 -6.73
N ALA A 299 7.29 27.88 -6.15
CA ALA A 299 6.76 28.01 -4.80
C ALA A 299 7.86 28.01 -3.72
N LEU A 300 9.01 27.39 -4.01
CA LEU A 300 10.16 27.35 -3.12
C LEU A 300 10.92 28.67 -3.05
N HIS A 301 10.96 29.42 -4.16
CA HIS A 301 11.93 30.52 -4.32
C HIS A 301 11.31 31.88 -4.67
N GLU A 302 10.09 31.91 -5.19
CA GLU A 302 9.48 33.12 -5.73
C GLU A 302 8.19 33.52 -4.98
N PRO A 303 7.85 34.82 -4.93
CA PRO A 303 6.53 35.25 -4.49
C PRO A 303 5.45 34.96 -5.55
N LEU A 304 4.18 35.10 -5.17
CA LEU A 304 3.08 34.99 -6.12
C LEU A 304 3.19 36.06 -7.22
N PRO A 305 3.17 35.70 -8.53
CA PRO A 305 3.17 36.68 -9.61
C PRO A 305 1.98 37.64 -9.54
N GLY A 306 2.21 38.93 -9.79
CA GLY A 306 1.17 39.94 -9.81
C GLY A 306 0.30 39.90 -11.08
N GLY A 307 -0.94 40.37 -10.97
CA GLY A 307 -1.87 40.51 -12.11
C GLY A 307 -2.36 39.18 -12.68
N VAL A 308 -2.49 38.16 -11.83
CA VAL A 308 -3.05 36.85 -12.20
C VAL A 308 -4.51 36.76 -11.75
N ALA A 309 -5.32 36.09 -12.56
CA ALA A 309 -6.76 35.88 -12.31
C ALA A 309 -7.04 34.56 -11.59
N GLY A 310 -6.07 33.63 -11.60
CA GLY A 310 -6.16 32.34 -10.94
C GLY A 310 -4.80 31.77 -10.58
N VAL A 311 -4.80 30.79 -9.68
CA VAL A 311 -3.60 30.04 -9.27
C VAL A 311 -3.88 28.55 -9.41
N TYR A 312 -2.96 27.82 -10.05
CA TYR A 312 -2.94 26.37 -10.09
C TYR A 312 -1.73 25.85 -9.29
N LEU A 313 -2.02 25.17 -8.18
CA LEU A 313 -1.07 24.41 -7.38
C LEU A 313 -1.26 22.92 -7.67
N GLY A 314 -0.43 22.34 -8.53
CA GLY A 314 -0.51 20.93 -8.88
C GLY A 314 -0.09 19.99 -7.75
N GLY A 315 0.10 18.72 -8.11
CA GLY A 315 0.68 17.73 -7.21
C GLY A 315 2.20 17.85 -7.08
N GLY A 316 2.76 17.00 -6.23
CA GLY A 316 4.19 16.91 -5.98
C GLY A 316 4.44 16.45 -4.55
N TYR A 317 5.63 16.73 -4.03
CA TYR A 317 6.07 16.32 -2.70
C TYR A 317 6.38 17.52 -1.79
N PRO A 318 5.41 18.41 -1.51
CA PRO A 318 5.65 19.59 -0.67
C PRO A 318 6.16 19.24 0.74
N GLU A 319 5.86 18.04 1.24
CA GLU A 319 6.37 17.52 2.50
C GLU A 319 7.89 17.33 2.53
N LEU A 320 8.51 16.99 1.39
CA LEU A 320 9.97 16.85 1.27
C LEU A 320 10.67 18.21 1.27
N HIS A 321 9.92 19.27 0.99
CA HIS A 321 10.37 20.65 0.92
C HIS A 321 9.65 21.54 1.93
N ALA A 322 9.10 20.95 3.00
CA ALA A 322 8.24 21.65 3.96
C ALA A 322 8.98 22.81 4.65
N GLN A 323 10.29 22.68 4.85
CA GLN A 323 11.11 23.72 5.44
C GLN A 323 11.25 24.94 4.51
N GLU A 324 11.57 24.72 3.24
CA GLU A 324 11.72 25.75 2.21
C GLU A 324 10.40 26.47 1.95
N LEU A 325 9.31 25.71 1.78
CA LEU A 325 7.96 26.24 1.60
C LEU A 325 7.52 27.09 2.80
N SER A 326 7.82 26.65 4.01
CA SER A 326 7.54 27.42 5.23
C SER A 326 8.36 28.72 5.29
N LYS A 327 9.61 28.72 4.82
CA LYS A 327 10.45 29.93 4.77
C LYS A 327 9.96 30.97 3.76
N ASN A 328 9.26 30.57 2.69
CA ASN A 328 8.70 31.50 1.70
C ASN A 328 7.44 32.24 2.22
N THR A 329 7.64 33.11 3.21
CA THR A 329 6.56 33.89 3.85
C THR A 329 5.86 34.83 2.87
N ALA A 330 6.57 35.34 1.87
CA ALA A 330 6.02 36.23 0.85
C ALA A 330 4.96 35.53 0.00
N LEU A 331 5.25 34.33 -0.49
CA LEU A 331 4.29 33.53 -1.23
C LEU A 331 3.11 33.11 -0.35
N ARG A 332 3.36 32.62 0.87
CA ARG A 332 2.29 32.19 1.79
C ARG A 332 1.33 33.32 2.12
N ALA A 333 1.86 34.52 2.40
CA ALA A 333 1.03 35.71 2.61
C ALA A 333 0.27 36.12 1.34
N GLY A 334 0.93 36.07 0.18
CA GLY A 334 0.33 36.39 -1.11
C GLY A 334 -0.85 35.47 -1.48
N LEU A 335 -0.68 34.16 -1.36
CA LEU A 335 -1.74 33.18 -1.62
C LEU A 335 -2.91 33.33 -0.65
N LYS A 336 -2.63 33.55 0.64
CA LYS A 336 -3.69 33.79 1.63
C LYS A 336 -4.48 35.06 1.33
N ALA A 337 -3.79 36.15 0.98
CA ALA A 337 -4.43 37.41 0.59
C ALA A 337 -5.23 37.27 -0.71
N PHE A 338 -4.69 36.55 -1.71
CA PHE A 338 -5.37 36.27 -2.97
C PHE A 338 -6.67 35.47 -2.75
N SER A 339 -6.61 34.42 -1.93
CA SER A 339 -7.81 33.65 -1.53
C SER A 339 -8.82 34.52 -0.77
N ALA A 340 -8.38 35.33 0.19
CA ALA A 340 -9.24 36.22 0.96
C ALA A 340 -9.91 37.31 0.11
N ALA A 341 -9.27 37.73 -0.99
CA ALA A 341 -9.83 38.66 -1.95
C ALA A 341 -10.84 38.02 -2.94
N GLY A 342 -11.12 36.72 -2.81
CA GLY A 342 -12.02 35.98 -3.69
C GLY A 342 -11.36 35.43 -4.95
N GLY A 343 -10.02 35.37 -5.00
CA GLY A 343 -9.29 34.76 -6.09
C GLY A 343 -9.51 33.25 -6.19
N VAL A 344 -9.44 32.72 -7.41
CA VAL A 344 -9.66 31.29 -7.68
C VAL A 344 -8.34 30.52 -7.56
N ILE A 345 -8.27 29.58 -6.62
CA ILE A 345 -7.14 28.66 -6.48
C ILE A 345 -7.63 27.23 -6.78
N TYR A 346 -7.02 26.60 -7.77
CA TYR A 346 -7.15 25.17 -8.05
C TYR A 346 -5.94 24.45 -7.46
N ALA A 347 -6.18 23.47 -6.59
CA ALA A 347 -5.13 22.79 -5.85
C ALA A 347 -5.34 21.27 -5.87
N GLU A 348 -4.31 20.51 -6.24
CA GLU A 348 -4.35 19.06 -6.36
C GLU A 348 -3.34 18.42 -5.39
N CYS A 349 -3.74 17.40 -4.61
CA CYS A 349 -2.85 16.64 -3.72
C CYS A 349 -1.87 17.51 -2.91
N GLY A 350 -0.61 17.65 -3.36
CA GLY A 350 0.40 18.52 -2.74
C GLY A 350 -0.04 19.99 -2.64
N GLY A 351 -0.79 20.50 -3.62
CA GLY A 351 -1.43 21.82 -3.53
C GLY A 351 -2.35 21.95 -2.32
N LEU A 352 -3.15 20.92 -2.01
CA LEU A 352 -4.04 20.93 -0.84
C LEU A 352 -3.24 20.93 0.47
N ILE A 353 -2.16 20.14 0.52
CA ILE A 353 -1.21 20.12 1.65
C ILE A 353 -0.64 21.52 1.88
N PHE A 354 -0.21 22.22 0.82
CA PHE A 354 0.35 23.56 0.92
C PHE A 354 -0.69 24.62 1.32
N LEU A 355 -1.97 24.44 0.96
CA LEU A 355 -3.05 25.33 1.38
C LEU A 355 -3.51 25.11 2.84
N SER A 356 -3.11 24.01 3.47
CA SER A 356 -3.38 23.72 4.89
C SER A 356 -2.71 24.73 5.82
N ARG A 357 -3.06 24.69 7.11
CA ARG A 357 -2.40 25.49 8.15
C ARG A 357 -0.96 25.05 8.36
N ALA A 358 -0.72 23.75 8.34
CA ALA A 358 0.59 23.16 8.59
C ALA A 358 0.64 21.73 8.03
N VAL A 359 1.85 21.30 7.68
CA VAL A 359 2.17 19.91 7.32
C VAL A 359 3.13 19.31 8.33
N GLN A 360 2.92 18.05 8.68
CA GLN A 360 3.84 17.25 9.47
C GLN A 360 4.42 16.15 8.56
N PRO A 361 5.71 16.24 8.16
CA PRO A 361 6.32 15.30 7.20
C PRO A 361 6.50 13.88 7.75
N GLU A 362 6.43 13.70 9.07
CA GLU A 362 6.59 12.42 9.75
C GLU A 362 5.57 12.33 10.90
N GLU A 363 5.01 11.15 11.17
CA GLU A 363 3.95 10.93 12.18
C GLU A 363 4.34 11.41 13.60
N HIS A 364 5.64 11.49 13.89
CA HIS A 364 6.20 12.01 15.15
C HIS A 364 7.16 13.21 14.96
N GLY A 365 7.14 13.85 13.80
CA GLY A 365 7.96 15.01 13.46
C GLY A 365 7.36 16.34 13.89
N GLY A 366 8.10 17.44 13.70
CA GLY A 366 7.62 18.80 13.94
C GLY A 366 6.73 19.34 12.81
N ASP A 367 5.87 20.31 13.15
CA ASP A 367 4.97 20.97 12.21
C ASP A 367 5.67 22.09 11.44
N PHE A 368 5.43 22.14 10.13
CA PHE A 368 5.87 23.24 9.27
C PHE A 368 4.66 24.10 8.87
N PRO A 369 4.68 25.42 9.20
CA PRO A 369 3.64 26.34 8.77
C PRO A 369 3.48 26.40 7.26
N MET A 370 2.25 26.23 6.78
CA MET A 370 1.87 26.31 5.37
C MET A 370 1.07 27.60 5.11
N VAL A 371 0.29 27.70 4.03
CA VAL A 371 -0.41 28.95 3.66
C VAL A 371 -1.51 29.30 4.67
N GLY A 372 -2.21 28.30 5.20
CA GLY A 372 -3.32 28.47 6.13
C GLY A 372 -4.53 29.16 5.50
N VAL A 373 -4.84 28.79 4.25
CA VAL A 373 -6.18 29.00 3.68
C VAL A 373 -7.14 28.08 4.43
N PHE A 374 -6.82 26.78 4.48
CA PHE A 374 -7.57 25.82 5.28
C PHE A 374 -7.07 25.77 6.72
N GLY A 375 -7.99 25.65 7.66
CA GLY A 375 -7.68 25.62 9.10
C GLY A 375 -7.12 24.29 9.61
N PHE A 376 -7.23 23.22 8.82
CA PHE A 376 -6.75 21.89 9.16
C PHE A 376 -5.23 21.75 8.99
N LYS A 377 -4.70 20.70 9.62
CA LYS A 377 -3.32 20.22 9.46
C LYS A 377 -3.32 18.95 8.62
N THR A 378 -2.24 18.71 7.89
CA THR A 378 -2.01 17.46 7.15
C THR A 378 -0.82 16.69 7.71
N VAL A 379 -0.95 15.38 7.84
CA VAL A 379 0.09 14.50 8.38
C VAL A 379 0.42 13.42 7.36
N LEU A 380 1.71 13.20 7.12
CA LEU A 380 2.17 12.06 6.34
C LEU A 380 1.99 10.76 7.15
N THR A 381 1.34 9.78 6.55
CA THR A 381 1.07 8.47 7.13
C THR A 381 1.81 7.38 6.36
N HIS A 382 1.88 6.20 6.96
CA HIS A 382 2.44 5.02 6.31
C HIS A 382 1.43 4.31 5.38
N ARG A 383 0.18 4.79 5.32
CA ARG A 383 -0.90 4.21 4.52
C ARG A 383 -0.93 4.89 3.15
N MET A 384 -0.80 4.10 2.09
CA MET A 384 -1.04 4.55 0.73
C MET A 384 -2.52 4.36 0.37
N THR A 385 -3.16 5.42 -0.11
CA THR A 385 -4.42 5.33 -0.83
C THR A 385 -4.13 5.54 -2.32
N MET A 386 -4.49 4.57 -3.16
CA MET A 386 -4.32 4.66 -4.61
C MET A 386 -5.52 4.00 -5.31
N GLY A 387 -6.05 4.65 -6.34
CA GLY A 387 -6.96 4.02 -7.29
C GLY A 387 -7.79 5.01 -8.09
N TYR A 388 -8.59 4.48 -9.01
CA TYR A 388 -9.54 5.26 -9.77
C TYR A 388 -10.70 5.75 -8.88
N VAL A 389 -11.25 6.92 -9.22
CA VAL A 389 -12.34 7.56 -8.47
C VAL A 389 -13.34 8.21 -9.42
N GLU A 390 -14.62 7.99 -9.17
CA GLU A 390 -15.71 8.70 -9.84
C GLU A 390 -16.20 9.83 -8.93
N VAL A 391 -16.31 11.03 -9.47
CA VAL A 391 -16.70 12.23 -8.74
C VAL A 391 -18.08 12.66 -9.21
N GLU A 392 -18.98 12.99 -8.28
CA GLU A 392 -20.28 13.60 -8.57
C GLU A 392 -20.42 14.94 -7.85
N THR A 393 -20.69 16.01 -8.59
CA THR A 393 -20.90 17.33 -7.99
C THR A 393 -22.28 17.46 -7.37
N THR A 394 -22.33 17.84 -6.10
CA THR A 394 -23.57 18.02 -5.34
C THR A 394 -24.01 19.48 -5.26
N LYS A 395 -23.10 20.42 -5.52
CA LYS A 395 -23.33 21.88 -5.49
C LYS A 395 -22.60 22.55 -6.65
N ASN A 396 -22.97 23.81 -6.92
CA ASN A 396 -22.22 24.63 -7.86
C ASN A 396 -20.79 24.80 -7.37
N SER A 397 -19.83 24.45 -8.23
CA SER A 397 -18.41 24.67 -8.03
C SER A 397 -17.82 25.33 -9.27
N VAL A 398 -16.62 25.91 -9.13
CA VAL A 398 -15.87 26.46 -10.28
C VAL A 398 -15.52 25.37 -11.30
N LEU A 399 -15.46 24.11 -10.87
CA LEU A 399 -15.09 22.98 -11.71
C LEU A 399 -16.26 22.46 -12.54
N MET A 400 -17.40 22.18 -11.90
CA MET A 400 -18.57 21.62 -12.56
C MET A 400 -19.89 22.05 -11.88
N ALA A 401 -20.96 22.11 -12.66
CA ALA A 401 -22.33 22.32 -12.19
C ALA A 401 -22.88 21.06 -11.47
N PRO A 402 -23.85 21.17 -10.55
CA PRO A 402 -24.43 20.05 -9.82
C PRO A 402 -24.95 18.94 -10.74
N GLY A 403 -24.85 17.70 -10.28
CA GLY A 403 -25.28 16.49 -11.00
C GLY A 403 -24.35 16.08 -12.14
N ARG A 404 -23.16 16.71 -12.26
CA ARG A 404 -22.15 16.31 -13.25
C ARG A 404 -21.21 15.29 -12.62
N THR A 405 -20.87 14.28 -13.42
CA THR A 405 -19.89 13.26 -13.06
C THR A 405 -18.56 13.47 -13.78
N ALA A 406 -17.48 13.11 -13.11
CA ALA A 406 -16.13 13.06 -13.67
C ALA A 406 -15.41 11.80 -13.20
N ARG A 407 -14.34 11.44 -13.89
CA ARG A 407 -13.47 10.33 -13.53
C ARG A 407 -12.06 10.83 -13.31
N GLY A 408 -11.40 10.30 -12.29
CA GLY A 408 -10.05 10.69 -11.93
C GLY A 408 -9.34 9.59 -11.18
N GLN A 409 -8.25 9.96 -10.53
CA GLN A 409 -7.54 9.08 -9.61
C GLN A 409 -7.30 9.74 -8.27
N VAL A 410 -7.14 8.92 -7.26
CA VAL A 410 -6.65 9.31 -5.94
C VAL A 410 -5.31 8.63 -5.70
N PHE A 411 -4.32 9.39 -5.26
CA PHE A 411 -3.00 8.90 -4.83
C PHE A 411 -2.46 9.79 -3.72
N HIS A 412 -2.37 9.30 -2.49
CA HIS A 412 -1.79 10.05 -1.37
C HIS A 412 -1.29 9.14 -0.24
N TYR A 413 -0.34 9.68 0.54
CA TYR A 413 0.12 9.16 1.83
C TYR A 413 -0.19 10.14 2.96
N THR A 414 -1.18 10.99 2.77
CA THR A 414 -1.43 12.11 3.67
C THR A 414 -2.86 12.06 4.16
N GLU A 415 -3.05 12.33 5.44
CA GLU A 415 -4.37 12.44 6.06
C GLU A 415 -4.58 13.86 6.60
N ILE A 416 -5.83 14.31 6.55
CA ILE A 416 -6.26 15.55 7.20
C ILE A 416 -6.51 15.23 8.67
N VAL A 417 -5.85 15.94 9.56
CA VAL A 417 -6.07 15.82 11.00
C VAL A 417 -6.95 16.99 11.44
N GLU A 418 -8.20 16.68 11.80
CA GLU A 418 -9.08 17.60 12.49
C GLU A 418 -8.73 17.63 13.97
N GLU A 419 -8.08 18.71 14.41
CA GLU A 419 -8.05 19.03 15.83
C GLU A 419 -9.45 19.47 16.23
N HIS A 420 -10.16 18.65 17.02
CA HIS A 420 -11.31 19.11 17.78
C HIS A 420 -10.93 20.43 18.46
N VAL A 421 -11.64 21.51 18.13
CA VAL A 421 -11.72 22.67 19.02
C VAL A 421 -12.31 22.14 20.32
N VAL A 422 -11.42 21.81 21.27
CA VAL A 422 -11.82 21.47 22.63
C VAL A 422 -12.59 22.67 23.14
N ALA A 423 -13.87 22.46 23.37
CA ALA A 423 -14.74 23.43 24.01
C ALA A 423 -14.13 23.83 25.36
N SER A 424 -13.51 25.01 25.41
CA SER A 424 -13.49 25.78 26.65
C SER A 424 -14.75 26.63 26.66
N VAL A 425 -15.60 26.33 27.64
CA VAL A 425 -16.72 27.18 28.04
C VAL A 425 -16.15 28.50 28.54
N ALA A 426 -16.01 29.47 27.64
CA ALA A 426 -16.04 30.89 27.95
C ALA A 426 -16.32 31.64 26.65
N GLN A 427 -17.51 32.25 26.59
CA GLN A 427 -17.95 33.24 25.62
C GLN A 427 -16.84 33.84 24.74
N HIS A 428 -16.79 33.44 23.47
CA HIS A 428 -16.31 34.29 22.37
C HIS A 428 -17.42 34.38 21.32
N LYS A 429 -18.23 35.44 21.43
CA LYS A 429 -18.86 36.05 20.27
C LYS A 429 -17.75 36.81 19.54
N GLY A 430 -17.27 36.28 18.42
CA GLY A 430 -16.32 36.96 17.55
C GLY A 430 -15.23 36.03 17.04
N ASP A 431 -15.57 35.19 16.07
CA ASP A 431 -14.89 35.19 14.77
C ASP A 431 -15.65 34.25 13.82
N ALA A 432 -16.01 34.80 12.65
CA ALA A 432 -16.66 34.07 11.58
C ALA A 432 -15.64 33.11 10.94
N GLY A 433 -15.42 31.94 11.55
CA GLY A 433 -14.70 30.85 10.91
C GLY A 433 -15.53 30.33 9.74
N ALA A 434 -15.06 30.51 8.50
CA ALA A 434 -15.72 30.00 7.32
C ALA A 434 -15.89 28.47 7.42
N ALA A 435 -17.14 27.99 7.46
CA ALA A 435 -17.43 26.58 7.36
C ALA A 435 -17.12 26.12 5.92
N TRP A 436 -16.18 25.18 5.76
CA TRP A 436 -15.86 24.59 4.46
C TRP A 436 -17.06 23.81 3.95
N VAL A 437 -17.40 23.99 2.67
CA VAL A 437 -18.53 23.31 2.05
C VAL A 437 -18.01 22.29 1.06
N SER A 438 -18.30 21.01 1.32
CA SER A 438 -18.09 20.00 0.28
C SER A 438 -19.07 20.24 -0.88
N THR A 439 -18.56 20.21 -2.11
CA THR A 439 -19.33 20.44 -3.35
C THR A 439 -19.40 19.24 -4.26
N TYR A 440 -18.71 18.15 -3.92
CA TYR A 440 -18.75 16.90 -4.66
C TYR A 440 -18.53 15.70 -3.73
N THR A 441 -18.99 14.53 -4.16
CA THR A 441 -18.69 13.22 -3.56
C THR A 441 -17.72 12.48 -4.45
N ALA A 442 -16.86 11.65 -3.85
CA ALA A 442 -15.85 10.88 -4.55
C ALA A 442 -16.03 9.38 -4.21
N ARG A 443 -16.31 8.57 -5.23
CA ARG A 443 -16.54 7.13 -5.14
C ARG A 443 -15.31 6.39 -5.63
N PRO A 444 -14.49 5.83 -4.73
CA PRO A 444 -13.32 5.08 -5.16
C PRO A 444 -13.76 3.77 -5.83
N GLN A 445 -13.04 3.38 -6.88
CA GLN A 445 -13.43 2.28 -7.78
C GLN A 445 -12.60 1.03 -7.52
N PHE A 446 -12.28 0.77 -6.25
CA PHE A 446 -11.52 -0.39 -5.82
C PHE A 446 -12.27 -1.17 -4.73
N PRO A 447 -12.10 -2.50 -4.66
CA PRO A 447 -12.87 -3.34 -3.73
C PRO A 447 -12.70 -2.92 -2.27
N GLY A 448 -13.83 -2.75 -1.57
CA GLY A 448 -13.86 -2.39 -0.15
C GLY A 448 -13.67 -0.89 0.14
N ALA A 449 -13.63 -0.03 -0.87
CA ALA A 449 -13.63 1.42 -0.60
C ALA A 449 -15.02 1.89 -0.12
N GLU A 450 -15.07 2.60 1.01
CA GLU A 450 -16.25 3.37 1.38
C GLU A 450 -16.40 4.60 0.46
N GLU A 451 -17.61 5.14 0.33
CA GLU A 451 -17.85 6.39 -0.39
C GLU A 451 -17.15 7.53 0.37
N VAL A 452 -16.12 8.13 -0.24
CA VAL A 452 -15.32 9.17 0.39
C VAL A 452 -15.96 10.53 0.10
N VAL A 453 -16.35 11.26 1.15
CA VAL A 453 -16.83 12.64 1.02
C VAL A 453 -15.63 13.58 1.08
N GLU A 454 -14.92 13.77 -0.01
CA GLU A 454 -13.78 14.70 -0.04
C GLU A 454 -13.85 15.61 -1.26
N GLY A 455 -14.23 16.86 -1.04
CA GLY A 455 -14.27 17.88 -2.08
C GLY A 455 -14.58 19.29 -1.58
N PHE A 456 -13.61 19.94 -0.96
CA PHE A 456 -13.80 21.27 -0.35
C PHE A 456 -13.81 22.38 -1.40
N SER A 457 -14.91 23.14 -1.48
CA SER A 457 -14.88 24.48 -2.09
C SER A 457 -15.09 25.51 -0.98
N GLY A 458 -14.16 26.46 -0.87
CA GLY A 458 -14.34 27.64 -0.03
C GLY A 458 -14.96 28.75 -0.86
N SER A 459 -16.27 28.95 -0.77
CA SER A 459 -16.88 30.22 -1.16
C SER A 459 -17.12 31.03 0.10
N MET A 460 -16.35 32.10 0.30
CA MET A 460 -16.66 33.08 1.36
C MET A 460 -17.92 33.92 1.03
N TYR A 461 -18.52 33.69 -0.14
CA TYR A 461 -19.84 34.19 -0.46
C TYR A 461 -20.85 33.07 -0.24
N GLY A 462 -21.74 33.29 0.74
CA GLY A 462 -22.98 32.55 0.81
C GLY A 462 -23.59 32.49 -0.58
N VAL A 463 -24.14 31.33 -0.93
CA VAL A 463 -25.07 31.16 -2.04
C VAL A 463 -26.00 32.38 -2.00
N ARG A 464 -25.78 33.37 -2.88
CA ARG A 464 -26.78 34.39 -3.09
C ARG A 464 -27.99 33.60 -3.55
N SER A 465 -29.05 33.67 -2.75
CA SER A 465 -30.29 33.00 -3.04
C SER A 465 -30.69 33.34 -4.48
N SER A 466 -31.30 32.37 -5.15
CA SER A 466 -31.78 32.45 -6.52
C SER A 466 -32.84 33.55 -6.77
N ASN A 467 -33.04 34.51 -5.85
CA ASN A 467 -34.00 35.59 -5.95
C ASN A 467 -33.40 36.98 -6.24
N ASP A 468 -32.08 37.18 -6.16
CA ASP A 468 -31.48 38.52 -6.38
C ASP A 468 -30.86 38.74 -7.78
N LEU A 469 -31.09 37.81 -8.72
CA LEU A 469 -30.78 37.99 -10.15
C LEU A 469 -32.01 38.41 -11.00
N MET A 470 -33.16 38.70 -10.37
CA MET A 470 -34.34 39.27 -11.04
C MET A 470 -34.48 40.77 -10.78
N GLY A 471 -33.43 41.50 -11.16
CA GLY A 471 -33.38 42.95 -10.99
C GLY A 471 -32.50 43.63 -12.02
N MET A 472 -32.65 43.28 -13.31
CA MET A 472 -32.36 44.16 -14.46
C MET A 472 -32.68 43.41 -15.78
N GLY A 473 -33.63 43.92 -16.56
CA GLY A 473 -33.82 43.58 -17.97
C GLY A 473 -34.99 42.64 -18.28
N ASP A 474 -36.18 43.23 -18.34
CA ASP A 474 -37.39 42.69 -18.95
C ASP A 474 -37.16 42.43 -20.45
N ASP A 475 -37.20 41.18 -20.91
CA ASP A 475 -37.70 40.89 -22.25
C ASP A 475 -38.28 39.47 -22.37
N ARG A 476 -39.55 39.44 -22.73
CA ARG A 476 -40.43 38.26 -22.74
C ARG A 476 -40.06 37.30 -23.87
N ARG A 477 -40.09 35.99 -23.58
CA ARG A 477 -40.73 34.97 -24.44
C ARG A 477 -41.02 33.68 -23.67
N GLN A 478 -42.30 33.34 -23.66
CA GLN A 478 -42.92 32.13 -23.08
C GLN A 478 -42.33 30.83 -23.64
N MET A 479 -42.24 29.79 -22.82
CA MET A 479 -42.86 28.49 -23.08
C MET A 479 -42.90 27.62 -21.80
N SER A 480 -44.08 27.07 -21.53
CA SER A 480 -44.55 26.28 -20.39
C SER A 480 -44.21 24.78 -20.49
N TYR A 481 -44.07 24.06 -19.36
CA TYR A 481 -44.97 22.96 -18.95
C TYR A 481 -44.61 22.32 -17.58
N GLU A 482 -45.65 21.78 -16.94
CA GLU A 482 -45.83 21.38 -15.53
C GLU A 482 -45.37 19.94 -15.16
N ILE A 483 -45.17 19.69 -13.86
CA ILE A 483 -45.02 18.37 -13.22
C ILE A 483 -46.20 18.14 -12.23
N PRO A 484 -46.88 16.97 -12.21
CA PRO A 484 -47.91 16.67 -11.20
C PRO A 484 -47.40 15.94 -9.95
N ALA A 485 -48.11 16.14 -8.85
CA ALA A 485 -47.82 15.75 -7.46
C ALA A 485 -48.55 14.47 -6.96
N GLY A 486 -48.11 13.97 -5.80
CA GLY A 486 -48.81 13.01 -4.91
C GLY A 486 -47.86 11.89 -4.43
N MET A 487 -47.81 11.41 -3.18
CA MET A 487 -48.75 11.45 -2.06
C MET A 487 -48.03 10.84 -0.82
N MET A 488 -48.16 11.43 0.38
CA MET A 488 -47.96 10.76 1.70
C MET A 488 -49.35 10.45 2.30
N PRO A 489 -49.51 9.48 3.25
CA PRO A 489 -49.60 9.87 4.68
C PRO A 489 -49.31 8.80 5.80
N HIS A 490 -48.98 9.35 6.98
CA HIS A 490 -49.45 9.13 8.38
C HIS A 490 -49.04 8.00 9.37
N VAL A 491 -48.90 8.50 10.62
CA VAL A 491 -48.46 8.08 11.99
C VAL A 491 -49.46 7.21 12.80
N GLY A 492 -48.99 6.52 13.87
CA GLY A 492 -49.80 6.07 15.04
C GLY A 492 -48.99 5.56 16.27
N HIS A 493 -49.47 5.79 17.51
CA HIS A 493 -48.79 5.75 18.84
C HIS A 493 -49.33 4.67 19.85
N SER A 494 -48.64 4.50 21.01
CA SER A 494 -49.08 4.10 22.41
C SER A 494 -49.13 2.59 22.81
N ASP A 495 -49.00 2.05 24.06
CA ASP A 495 -48.40 2.34 25.40
C ASP A 495 -48.67 1.13 26.39
N LEU A 496 -47.85 0.92 27.46
CA LEU A 496 -48.11 0.30 28.83
C LEU A 496 -48.50 -1.22 28.99
N ALA A 497 -48.32 -2.02 30.08
CA ALA A 497 -47.58 -2.05 31.38
C ALA A 497 -47.79 -3.44 32.16
N GLU A 498 -46.91 -3.78 33.15
CA GLU A 498 -47.02 -4.64 34.41
C GLU A 498 -47.43 -6.17 34.39
N GLY A 499 -47.01 -7.16 35.24
CA GLY A 499 -46.08 -7.33 36.40
C GLY A 499 -46.14 -8.73 37.12
N ARG A 500 -45.11 -9.09 37.96
CA ARG A 500 -44.97 -10.03 39.17
C ARG A 500 -45.16 -11.58 39.08
N ALA A 501 -44.65 -12.52 39.94
CA ALA A 501 -43.52 -12.71 40.92
C ALA A 501 -43.58 -14.15 41.60
N ALA A 502 -42.47 -14.60 42.27
CA ALA A 502 -42.25 -15.66 43.35
C ALA A 502 -41.42 -16.94 42.96
N SER A 503 -40.49 -17.58 43.72
CA SER A 503 -39.82 -17.51 45.07
C SER A 503 -38.57 -18.48 45.12
N ILE A 504 -37.32 -18.15 45.51
CA ILE A 504 -36.55 -18.22 46.82
C ILE A 504 -35.81 -19.56 47.24
N THR A 505 -34.45 -19.54 47.17
CA THR A 505 -33.29 -20.16 47.97
C THR A 505 -33.00 -21.69 48.08
N PRO A 506 -31.78 -22.22 48.44
CA PRO A 506 -30.47 -21.65 48.94
C PRO A 506 -29.13 -22.20 48.26
N PRO A 507 -27.89 -21.82 48.71
CA PRO A 507 -26.52 -22.16 48.16
C PRO A 507 -25.99 -23.54 48.66
N PRO A 508 -24.72 -24.04 48.44
CA PRO A 508 -23.42 -23.40 48.08
C PRO A 508 -22.57 -24.08 46.97
N VAL A 509 -21.82 -23.30 46.17
CA VAL A 509 -20.34 -23.09 46.13
C VAL A 509 -19.43 -24.31 45.85
N GLY A 510 -18.84 -24.31 44.65
CA GLY A 510 -17.60 -25.01 44.23
C GLY A 510 -17.22 -24.62 42.79
N ARG A 511 -16.13 -23.84 42.62
CA ARG A 511 -15.75 -22.91 41.51
C ARG A 511 -14.54 -23.42 40.69
N THR A 512 -14.09 -22.93 39.51
CA THR A 512 -14.52 -21.92 38.49
C THR A 512 -13.51 -21.91 37.31
N ILE A 513 -13.95 -21.63 36.08
CA ILE A 513 -13.16 -21.05 34.97
C ILE A 513 -13.46 -19.53 34.93
N THR A 514 -12.44 -18.67 34.80
CA THR A 514 -12.56 -17.21 34.96
C THR A 514 -13.40 -16.55 33.86
N ILE A 515 -14.52 -15.95 34.28
CA ILE A 515 -15.32 -14.94 33.56
C ILE A 515 -15.40 -13.75 34.53
N TYR A 516 -15.21 -12.51 34.08
CA TYR A 516 -15.31 -11.31 34.94
C TYR A 516 -16.74 -10.75 34.98
N PRO A 517 -17.41 -10.71 36.15
CA PRO A 517 -18.54 -9.82 36.40
C PRO A 517 -18.12 -8.68 37.34
N ALA A 518 -18.56 -7.45 37.03
CA ALA A 518 -18.30 -6.25 37.83
C ALA A 518 -19.14 -6.23 39.13
N ALA A 519 -18.53 -6.60 40.25
CA ALA A 519 -18.81 -6.00 41.56
C ALA A 519 -17.66 -6.29 42.55
N GLY A 520 -16.79 -5.30 42.75
CA GLY A 520 -15.91 -5.18 43.91
C GLY A 520 -14.63 -6.03 43.90
N ILE A 521 -13.51 -5.43 43.47
CA ILE A 521 -12.17 -5.98 43.69
C ILE A 521 -11.69 -5.51 45.09
N PRO A 522 -11.35 -6.41 46.02
CA PRO A 522 -10.66 -6.03 47.24
C PRO A 522 -9.20 -5.70 46.91
N ARG A 523 -8.74 -4.52 47.32
CA ARG A 523 -7.31 -4.21 47.38
C ARG A 523 -6.65 -5.13 48.42
N ALA A 524 -5.68 -5.94 47.99
CA ALA A 524 -4.68 -6.55 48.86
C ALA A 524 -3.34 -6.44 48.11
N ALA A 525 -2.46 -5.52 48.52
CA ALA A 525 -1.51 -5.63 49.63
C ALA A 525 -0.29 -6.47 49.25
N SER A 526 0.85 -5.79 49.26
CA SER A 526 2.20 -6.32 49.11
C SER A 526 2.43 -7.58 49.96
N SER A 527 2.81 -8.68 49.31
CA SER A 527 3.49 -9.79 49.98
C SER A 527 4.67 -10.25 49.14
N THR A 528 5.85 -9.90 49.64
CA THR A 528 7.15 -10.47 49.34
C THR A 528 7.15 -12.00 49.49
N GLY A 529 7.76 -12.70 48.52
CA GLY A 529 8.30 -14.06 48.72
C GLY A 529 7.52 -15.18 48.05
N LEU A 530 7.93 -15.55 46.83
CA LEU A 530 7.81 -16.91 46.31
C LEU A 530 9.13 -17.25 45.59
N ASP A 531 9.79 -18.30 46.08
CA ASP A 531 11.09 -18.80 45.62
C ASP A 531 11.02 -19.32 44.18
N HIS A 532 11.72 -18.66 43.27
CA HIS A 532 11.97 -19.14 41.92
C HIS A 532 13.26 -19.98 41.90
N ASN A 533 13.20 -21.24 42.33
CA ASN A 533 14.33 -22.16 42.15
C ASN A 533 13.98 -23.66 41.98
N GLU A 534 12.72 -24.05 41.81
CA GLU A 534 12.34 -25.47 41.63
C GLU A 534 12.00 -25.87 40.17
N CYS A 535 12.45 -25.12 39.15
CA CYS A 535 12.30 -25.54 37.74
C CYS A 535 13.59 -26.04 37.09
N PHE A 536 14.74 -26.03 37.79
CA PHE A 536 16.02 -26.50 37.23
C PHE A 536 16.75 -27.42 38.22
N ALA A 537 16.30 -28.68 38.31
CA ALA A 537 17.18 -29.78 38.72
C ALA A 537 16.65 -31.11 38.19
N GLY A 538 17.36 -31.64 37.19
CA GLY A 538 17.46 -33.07 36.93
C GLY A 538 16.18 -33.84 36.63
N GLN A 539 15.90 -34.06 35.34
CA GLN A 539 15.59 -35.36 34.71
C GLN A 539 15.10 -35.12 33.27
N THR A 540 15.49 -36.04 32.38
CA THR A 540 15.07 -36.29 30.98
C THR A 540 13.97 -35.42 30.36
N PRO A 541 14.10 -34.98 29.09
CA PRO A 541 13.08 -34.15 28.42
C PRO A 541 11.71 -34.83 28.43
N PRO A 542 10.61 -34.09 28.63
CA PRO A 542 9.29 -34.67 28.77
C PRO A 542 8.87 -35.35 27.47
N THR A 543 8.59 -36.64 27.56
CA THR A 543 7.95 -37.42 26.51
C THR A 543 6.50 -36.96 26.37
N LEU A 544 6.18 -36.30 25.25
CA LEU A 544 4.80 -36.05 24.82
C LEU A 544 4.10 -37.38 24.54
N SER A 545 3.45 -37.93 25.56
CA SER A 545 2.61 -39.12 25.43
C SER A 545 1.20 -38.72 24.98
N PRO A 546 0.59 -39.40 24.00
CA PRO A 546 -0.79 -39.14 23.62
C PRO A 546 -1.72 -39.61 24.76
N ARG A 547 -2.57 -38.72 25.29
CA ARG A 547 -3.65 -39.13 26.19
C ARG A 547 -4.79 -39.76 25.37
N ASP A 548 -5.34 -40.83 25.92
CA ASP A 548 -6.33 -41.74 25.36
C ASP A 548 -7.62 -41.06 24.81
N PRO A 549 -8.22 -41.51 23.69
CA PRO A 549 -9.43 -40.91 23.10
C PRO A 549 -10.76 -41.34 23.78
N GLY A 550 -10.71 -41.83 25.03
CA GLY A 550 -11.78 -42.63 25.64
C GLY A 550 -12.41 -42.05 26.91
N SER A 551 -12.94 -40.83 26.89
CA SER A 551 -13.94 -40.40 27.90
C SER A 551 -14.91 -39.32 27.38
N MET A 552 -15.21 -39.38 26.08
CA MET A 552 -16.21 -38.52 25.42
C MET A 552 -17.61 -39.13 25.56
N ALA A 553 -18.36 -38.74 26.61
CA ALA A 553 -19.83 -38.71 26.60
C ALA A 553 -20.36 -38.17 27.95
N GLY A 554 -20.88 -36.94 27.97
CA GLY A 554 -21.62 -36.45 29.14
C GLY A 554 -21.96 -34.96 29.12
N GLY A 555 -23.14 -34.63 28.58
CA GLY A 555 -24.03 -33.58 29.11
C GLY A 555 -23.73 -32.12 28.79
N LEU A 556 -24.35 -31.61 27.73
CA LEU A 556 -24.64 -30.18 27.53
C LEU A 556 -25.89 -29.75 28.34
N SER A 557 -26.01 -28.43 28.57
CA SER A 557 -27.10 -27.63 29.21
C SER A 557 -26.92 -27.36 30.71
N GLU A 558 -27.12 -26.18 31.31
CA GLU A 558 -27.61 -24.83 30.95
C GLU A 558 -27.21 -23.95 32.16
N ALA A 559 -26.67 -22.73 32.08
CA ALA A 559 -27.28 -21.50 31.59
C ALA A 559 -26.21 -20.41 31.40
N GLY A 560 -25.59 -20.43 30.23
CA GLY A 560 -25.20 -19.26 29.46
C GLY A 560 -25.57 -19.68 28.05
N GLY A 561 -26.42 -18.91 27.35
CA GLY A 561 -26.93 -19.33 26.05
C GLY A 561 -25.76 -19.79 25.18
N ALA A 562 -25.74 -21.06 24.78
CA ALA A 562 -24.69 -21.56 23.91
C ALA A 562 -24.71 -20.68 22.66
N LEU A 563 -23.62 -19.95 22.42
CA LEU A 563 -23.46 -19.14 21.21
C LEU A 563 -23.63 -20.09 20.02
N THR A 564 -24.79 -19.99 19.37
CA THR A 564 -25.11 -20.86 18.24
C THR A 564 -24.46 -20.23 17.02
N TRP A 565 -23.29 -20.74 16.65
CA TRP A 565 -22.48 -20.16 15.59
C TRP A 565 -23.07 -20.39 14.21
N GLN A 566 -23.20 -19.31 13.44
CA GLN A 566 -23.62 -19.31 12.05
C GLN A 566 -22.44 -19.03 11.10
N PRO A 567 -22.52 -19.48 9.83
CA PRO A 567 -21.46 -19.25 8.85
C PRO A 567 -21.07 -17.77 8.62
N ASN A 568 -21.99 -16.84 8.88
CA ASN A 568 -21.82 -15.39 8.69
C ASN A 568 -21.48 -14.62 9.98
N ASP A 569 -21.24 -15.32 11.08
CA ASP A 569 -20.93 -14.68 12.35
C ASP A 569 -19.62 -13.89 12.29
N ARG A 570 -19.61 -12.79 13.02
CA ARG A 570 -18.62 -11.74 12.92
C ARG A 570 -17.57 -11.84 14.02
N ILE A 571 -16.30 -11.73 13.63
CA ILE A 571 -15.15 -11.83 14.53
C ILE A 571 -14.39 -10.50 14.55
N VAL A 572 -14.04 -10.03 15.75
CA VAL A 572 -13.07 -8.94 15.93
C VAL A 572 -11.73 -9.54 16.36
N SER A 573 -10.65 -9.09 15.74
CA SER A 573 -9.29 -9.53 16.04
C SER A 573 -8.51 -8.36 16.65
N LEU A 574 -7.94 -8.55 17.82
CA LEU A 574 -7.15 -7.56 18.52
C LEU A 574 -5.75 -8.11 18.74
N GLY A 575 -4.81 -7.59 17.98
CA GLY A 575 -3.41 -7.99 17.93
C GLY A 575 -3.09 -8.81 16.66
N PRO A 576 -1.88 -8.64 16.11
CA PRO A 576 -1.43 -9.38 14.93
C PRO A 576 -1.41 -10.90 15.12
N GLY A 577 -1.15 -11.40 16.34
CA GLY A 577 -1.21 -12.83 16.69
C GLY A 577 -2.63 -13.38 16.64
N ALA A 578 -3.63 -12.61 17.08
CA ALA A 578 -5.04 -12.97 16.97
C ALA A 578 -5.45 -13.16 15.51
N SER A 579 -4.99 -12.26 14.63
CA SER A 579 -5.18 -12.39 13.20
C SER A 579 -4.49 -13.65 12.64
N GLU A 580 -3.22 -13.89 12.97
CA GLU A 580 -2.53 -15.09 12.46
C GLU A 580 -3.22 -16.40 12.87
N VAL A 581 -3.76 -16.48 14.09
CA VAL A 581 -4.55 -17.63 14.55
C VAL A 581 -5.83 -17.77 13.73
N LEU A 582 -6.62 -16.72 13.59
CA LEU A 582 -7.88 -16.76 12.86
C LEU A 582 -7.70 -17.20 11.39
N TRP A 583 -6.65 -16.73 10.72
CA TRP A 583 -6.35 -17.14 9.34
C TRP A 583 -5.92 -18.59 9.25
N ALA A 584 -5.10 -19.07 10.19
CA ALA A 584 -4.69 -20.48 10.21
C ALA A 584 -5.87 -21.44 10.42
N LEU A 585 -6.93 -20.97 11.09
CA LEU A 585 -8.19 -21.69 11.29
C LEU A 585 -9.19 -21.52 10.13
N GLY A 586 -8.85 -20.76 9.09
CA GLY A 586 -9.74 -20.50 7.95
C GLY A 586 -10.86 -19.49 8.24
N LEU A 587 -10.75 -18.70 9.32
CA LEU A 587 -11.77 -17.76 9.77
C LEU A 587 -11.61 -16.34 9.19
N GLY A 588 -10.61 -16.11 8.33
CA GLY A 588 -10.29 -14.76 7.81
C GLY A 588 -11.46 -14.03 7.15
N ALA A 589 -12.37 -14.75 6.48
CA ALA A 589 -13.56 -14.15 5.84
C ALA A 589 -14.64 -13.68 6.84
N ARG A 590 -14.56 -14.12 8.11
CA ARG A 590 -15.48 -13.77 9.19
C ARG A 590 -14.98 -12.60 10.04
N VAL A 591 -13.74 -12.16 9.83
CA VAL A 591 -13.17 -11.02 10.54
C VAL A 591 -13.80 -9.74 10.00
N VAL A 592 -14.29 -8.87 10.89
CA VAL A 592 -14.93 -7.59 10.55
C VAL A 592 -14.19 -6.38 11.08
N ALA A 593 -13.31 -6.58 12.07
CA ALA A 593 -12.44 -5.53 12.58
C ALA A 593 -11.10 -6.09 13.06
N VAL A 594 -10.07 -5.26 12.92
CA VAL A 594 -8.71 -5.46 13.44
C VAL A 594 -8.24 -4.18 14.13
N ASP A 595 -7.35 -4.25 15.11
CA ASP A 595 -6.65 -3.08 15.67
C ASP A 595 -5.29 -2.79 14.99
N ALA A 596 -4.82 -3.72 14.16
CA ALA A 596 -3.63 -3.58 13.33
C ALA A 596 -3.81 -4.34 12.00
N ALA A 597 -3.60 -3.66 10.86
CA ALA A 597 -3.92 -4.21 9.55
C ALA A 597 -2.97 -5.38 9.14
N PRO A 598 -3.51 -6.56 8.73
CA PRO A 598 -2.70 -7.72 8.36
C PRO A 598 -2.15 -7.68 6.92
N ALA A 599 -2.70 -6.84 6.04
CA ALA A 599 -2.18 -6.48 4.70
C ALA A 599 -3.10 -5.40 4.07
N PRO A 600 -2.63 -4.57 3.11
CA PRO A 600 -3.42 -3.48 2.52
C PRO A 600 -4.73 -3.93 1.85
N THR A 601 -4.75 -5.10 1.21
CA THR A 601 -5.91 -5.65 0.50
C THR A 601 -7.02 -6.15 1.40
N LEU A 602 -6.70 -6.48 2.66
CA LEU A 602 -7.66 -6.95 3.66
C LEU A 602 -8.19 -5.80 4.53
N ALA A 603 -7.40 -4.75 4.73
CA ALA A 603 -7.76 -3.57 5.49
C ALA A 603 -9.01 -2.85 4.96
N ALA A 604 -9.28 -2.92 3.65
CA ALA A 604 -10.45 -2.28 3.03
C ALA A 604 -11.80 -2.85 3.50
N ARG A 605 -11.85 -4.07 4.05
CA ARG A 605 -13.10 -4.70 4.52
C ARG A 605 -13.25 -4.72 6.03
N LEU A 606 -12.29 -4.16 6.77
CA LEU A 606 -12.14 -4.32 8.20
C LEU A 606 -12.16 -2.95 8.87
N SER A 607 -12.92 -2.81 9.96
CA SER A 607 -12.76 -1.65 10.83
C SER A 607 -11.38 -1.71 11.48
N LEU A 608 -10.55 -0.67 11.33
CA LEU A 608 -9.18 -0.63 11.85
C LEU A 608 -9.06 -0.06 13.28
N TYR A 609 -10.20 0.33 13.85
CA TYR A 609 -10.29 0.88 15.19
C TYR A 609 -11.43 0.20 15.94
N VAL A 610 -11.16 -0.25 17.16
CA VAL A 610 -12.13 -0.94 18.02
C VAL A 610 -12.54 0.01 19.13
N ASP A 611 -13.71 0.62 18.96
CA ASP A 611 -14.37 1.45 19.97
C ASP A 611 -15.80 0.98 20.23
N GLU A 612 -16.46 1.59 21.21
CA GLU A 612 -17.85 1.31 21.54
C GLU A 612 -18.78 1.45 20.32
N ARG A 613 -18.53 2.44 19.44
CA ARG A 613 -19.38 2.66 18.26
C ARG A 613 -19.26 1.51 17.26
N MET A 614 -18.06 1.03 17.02
CA MET A 614 -17.79 -0.12 16.16
C MET A 614 -18.39 -1.38 16.77
N LEU A 615 -18.15 -1.65 18.06
CA LEU A 615 -18.71 -2.82 18.73
C LEU A 615 -20.24 -2.83 18.66
N ALA A 616 -20.88 -1.68 18.90
CA ALA A 616 -22.33 -1.52 18.80
C ALA A 616 -22.88 -1.76 17.38
N ARG A 617 -22.13 -1.33 16.35
CA ARG A 617 -22.49 -1.48 14.93
C ARG A 617 -22.28 -2.90 14.43
N GLU A 618 -21.10 -3.46 14.68
CA GLU A 618 -20.69 -4.74 14.10
C GLU A 618 -21.24 -5.94 14.86
N ARG A 619 -21.54 -5.76 16.16
CA ARG A 619 -22.09 -6.78 17.07
C ARG A 619 -21.38 -8.14 16.96
N PRO A 620 -20.08 -8.21 17.26
CA PRO A 620 -19.32 -9.44 17.06
C PRO A 620 -19.78 -10.57 17.97
N GLY A 621 -19.80 -11.79 17.43
CA GLY A 621 -20.04 -13.02 18.20
C GLY A 621 -18.78 -13.52 18.90
N LEU A 622 -17.60 -13.13 18.42
CA LEU A 622 -16.29 -13.45 19.01
C LEU A 622 -15.32 -12.29 18.88
N VAL A 623 -14.58 -12.01 19.96
CA VAL A 623 -13.40 -11.14 19.96
C VAL A 623 -12.19 -11.96 20.40
N VAL A 624 -11.09 -11.91 19.64
CA VAL A 624 -9.83 -12.55 20.00
C VAL A 624 -8.81 -11.47 20.34
N VAL A 625 -8.22 -11.49 21.53
CA VAL A 625 -7.30 -10.44 22.01
C VAL A 625 -5.91 -10.99 22.35
N GLU A 626 -4.85 -10.24 22.05
CA GLU A 626 -3.46 -10.66 22.24
C GLU A 626 -2.83 -10.19 23.58
N ASP A 627 -3.60 -10.10 24.67
CA ASP A 627 -3.09 -9.98 26.05
C ASP A 627 -4.24 -10.08 27.10
N GLU A 628 -3.92 -10.40 28.36
CA GLU A 628 -4.86 -10.35 29.50
C GLU A 628 -4.73 -9.06 30.34
N GLY A 629 -3.95 -8.07 29.89
CA GLY A 629 -3.73 -6.79 30.59
C GLY A 629 -4.86 -5.75 30.42
N ASP A 630 -4.56 -4.48 30.75
CA ASP A 630 -5.50 -3.35 30.77
C ASP A 630 -6.37 -3.21 29.50
N ALA A 631 -5.85 -3.62 28.34
CA ALA A 631 -6.57 -3.58 27.07
C ALA A 631 -7.74 -4.58 27.00
N ALA A 632 -7.61 -5.77 27.59
CA ALA A 632 -8.68 -6.75 27.66
C ALA A 632 -9.76 -6.31 28.66
N GLU A 633 -9.36 -5.67 29.77
CA GLU A 633 -10.29 -5.08 30.74
C GLU A 633 -11.08 -3.92 30.11
N ALA A 634 -10.40 -2.99 29.42
CA ALA A 634 -11.03 -1.89 28.71
C ALA A 634 -12.01 -2.39 27.62
N LEU A 635 -11.68 -3.48 26.92
CA LEU A 635 -12.57 -4.11 25.96
C LEU A 635 -13.83 -4.69 26.64
N CYS A 636 -13.67 -5.34 27.79
CA CYS A 636 -14.80 -5.87 28.55
C CYS A 636 -15.74 -4.74 29.00
N ASP A 637 -15.18 -3.63 29.48
CA ASP A 637 -15.94 -2.43 29.83
C ASP A 637 -16.67 -1.84 28.62
N ALA A 638 -16.00 -1.78 27.46
CA ALA A 638 -16.62 -1.32 26.21
C ALA A 638 -17.78 -2.22 25.76
N LEU A 639 -17.62 -3.56 25.86
CA LEU A 639 -18.69 -4.53 25.55
C LEU A 639 -19.89 -4.40 26.51
N VAL A 640 -19.64 -4.06 27.77
CA VAL A 640 -20.69 -3.76 28.77
C VAL A 640 -21.41 -2.46 28.41
N ALA A 641 -20.67 -1.41 28.08
CA ALA A 641 -21.21 -0.10 27.73
C ALA A 641 -22.20 -0.16 26.55
N VAL A 642 -21.96 -1.08 25.60
CA VAL A 642 -22.80 -1.26 24.40
C VAL A 642 -23.79 -2.43 24.51
N GLY A 643 -23.87 -3.08 25.67
CA GLY A 643 -24.86 -4.13 25.95
C GLY A 643 -24.64 -5.46 25.21
N LEU A 644 -23.40 -5.79 24.84
CA LEU A 644 -23.06 -7.00 24.09
C LEU A 644 -22.44 -8.13 24.93
N GLN A 645 -22.13 -7.88 26.21
CA GLN A 645 -21.40 -8.80 27.09
C GLN A 645 -21.99 -10.23 27.14
N ALA A 646 -23.31 -10.40 27.07
CA ALA A 646 -23.96 -11.71 27.14
C ALA A 646 -23.97 -12.49 25.82
N GLY A 647 -23.62 -11.85 24.68
CA GLY A 647 -23.71 -12.40 23.33
C GLY A 647 -22.39 -12.43 22.56
N THR A 648 -21.28 -12.08 23.20
CA THR A 648 -19.95 -12.02 22.57
C THR A 648 -18.97 -12.88 23.37
N ALA A 649 -18.39 -13.90 22.73
CA ALA A 649 -17.26 -14.63 23.31
C ALA A 649 -15.99 -13.77 23.23
N VAL A 650 -15.16 -13.78 24.28
CA VAL A 650 -13.83 -13.15 24.27
C VAL A 650 -12.79 -14.23 24.56
N VAL A 651 -11.82 -14.39 23.66
CA VAL A 651 -10.73 -15.37 23.80
C VAL A 651 -9.39 -14.64 23.83
N CYS A 652 -8.62 -14.86 24.90
CA CYS A 652 -7.30 -14.23 25.08
C CYS A 652 -6.18 -15.16 24.63
N LEU A 653 -5.30 -14.69 23.74
CA LEU A 653 -4.07 -15.38 23.37
C LEU A 653 -3.02 -15.18 24.45
N ARG A 654 -2.97 -16.13 25.39
CA ARG A 654 -2.02 -16.09 26.50
C ARG A 654 -0.58 -16.19 26.00
N ARG A 655 0.30 -15.38 26.60
CA ARG A 655 1.72 -15.30 26.24
C ARG A 655 2.61 -15.97 27.30
N ARG A 656 2.35 -17.19 27.76
CA ARG A 656 3.19 -17.81 28.82
C ARG A 656 4.13 -18.89 28.30
N CYS A 657 3.65 -19.79 27.46
CA CYS A 657 4.44 -20.87 26.86
C CYS A 657 3.87 -21.29 25.49
N LEU A 658 4.59 -22.15 24.77
CA LEU A 658 4.16 -22.65 23.47
C LEU A 658 2.89 -23.53 23.58
N ALA A 659 2.75 -24.27 24.67
CA ALA A 659 1.55 -25.07 24.94
C ALA A 659 0.30 -24.18 25.07
N ASP A 660 0.39 -23.09 25.83
CA ASP A 660 -0.70 -22.12 26.00
C ASP A 660 -1.15 -21.50 24.68
N VAL A 661 -0.21 -21.21 23.77
CA VAL A 661 -0.55 -20.69 22.43
C VAL A 661 -1.35 -21.72 21.63
N LEU A 662 -0.95 -23.00 21.66
CA LEU A 662 -1.65 -24.07 20.96
C LEU A 662 -3.03 -24.35 21.58
N GLU A 663 -3.16 -24.25 22.90
CA GLU A 663 -4.43 -24.37 23.61
C GLU A 663 -5.37 -23.21 23.28
N ALA A 664 -4.86 -21.98 23.26
CA ALA A 664 -5.63 -20.80 22.85
C ALA A 664 -6.15 -20.93 21.41
N MET A 665 -5.40 -21.55 20.49
CA MET A 665 -5.90 -21.85 19.14
C MET A 665 -7.08 -22.83 19.15
N LEU A 666 -7.08 -23.81 20.06
CA LEU A 666 -8.22 -24.73 20.25
C LEU A 666 -9.42 -23.99 20.86
N GLU A 667 -9.19 -23.10 21.82
CA GLU A 667 -10.23 -22.25 22.43
C GLU A 667 -10.88 -21.34 21.37
N VAL A 668 -10.09 -20.67 20.52
CA VAL A 668 -10.61 -19.87 19.39
C VAL A 668 -11.43 -20.75 18.43
N GLY A 669 -10.93 -21.94 18.11
CA GLY A 669 -11.64 -22.88 17.23
C GLY A 669 -12.98 -23.35 17.79
N ALA A 670 -13.03 -23.67 19.08
CA ALA A 670 -14.25 -24.02 19.78
C ALA A 670 -15.23 -22.84 19.83
N ALA A 671 -14.73 -21.66 20.19
CA ALA A 671 -15.51 -20.44 20.27
C ALA A 671 -16.04 -19.96 18.92
N ALA A 672 -15.41 -20.32 17.79
CA ALA A 672 -15.84 -19.95 16.43
C ALA A 672 -16.60 -21.06 15.68
N GLY A 673 -16.93 -22.17 16.35
CA GLY A 673 -17.65 -23.31 15.76
C GLY A 673 -16.84 -24.13 14.74
N VAL A 674 -15.50 -24.11 14.82
CA VAL A 674 -14.57 -24.83 13.91
C VAL A 674 -13.60 -25.74 14.68
N ALA A 675 -14.05 -26.35 15.78
CA ALA A 675 -13.23 -27.15 16.69
C ALA A 675 -12.44 -28.28 15.99
N GLU A 676 -13.05 -28.98 15.02
CA GLU A 676 -12.36 -30.03 14.26
C GLU A 676 -11.20 -29.50 13.41
N GLU A 677 -11.38 -28.36 12.75
CA GLU A 677 -10.31 -27.76 11.94
C GLU A 677 -9.19 -27.22 12.83
N ALA A 678 -9.54 -26.61 13.97
CA ALA A 678 -8.54 -26.20 14.95
C ALA A 678 -7.73 -27.37 15.50
N ALA A 679 -8.37 -28.51 15.81
CA ALA A 679 -7.67 -29.73 16.20
C ALA A 679 -6.70 -30.19 15.09
N ARG A 680 -7.12 -30.22 13.83
CA ARG A 680 -6.24 -30.58 12.69
C ARG A 680 -5.06 -29.64 12.53
N VAL A 681 -5.27 -28.32 12.63
CA VAL A 681 -4.22 -27.30 12.54
C VAL A 681 -3.21 -27.49 13.67
N VAL A 682 -3.69 -27.61 14.91
CA VAL A 682 -2.85 -27.78 16.10
C VAL A 682 -2.09 -29.11 16.06
N ASP A 683 -2.69 -30.19 15.60
CA ASP A 683 -2.01 -31.48 15.45
C ASP A 683 -0.89 -31.44 14.41
N ARG A 684 -1.09 -30.71 13.30
CA ARG A 684 0.00 -30.44 12.33
C ARG A 684 1.13 -29.65 12.98
N LEU A 685 0.83 -28.60 13.75
CA LEU A 685 1.85 -27.82 14.45
C LEU A 685 2.60 -28.66 15.48
N ARG A 686 1.89 -29.46 16.30
CA ARG A 686 2.50 -30.41 17.25
C ARG A 686 3.40 -31.42 16.54
N ALA A 687 2.99 -31.95 15.38
CA ALA A 687 3.82 -32.86 14.60
C ALA A 687 5.11 -32.18 14.12
N ARG A 688 5.04 -30.93 13.65
CA ARG A 688 6.22 -30.14 13.25
C ARG A 688 7.17 -29.89 14.41
N LEU A 689 6.63 -29.50 15.58
CA LEU A 689 7.41 -29.29 16.80
C LEU A 689 8.10 -30.59 17.27
N ARG A 690 7.38 -31.72 17.27
CA ARG A 690 7.95 -33.04 17.58
C ARG A 690 9.05 -33.46 16.60
N SER A 691 8.86 -33.18 15.30
CA SER A 691 9.89 -33.45 14.30
C SER A 691 11.17 -32.68 14.60
N ALA A 692 11.07 -31.39 14.92
CA ALA A 692 12.21 -30.57 15.31
C ALA A 692 12.87 -31.07 16.61
N ALA A 693 12.06 -31.54 17.58
CA ALA A 693 12.55 -32.06 18.86
C ALA A 693 13.23 -33.43 18.78
N SER A 694 13.06 -34.15 17.67
CA SER A 694 13.71 -35.44 17.46
C SER A 694 15.20 -35.33 17.10
N LEU A 695 15.67 -34.12 16.79
CA LEU A 695 17.05 -33.82 16.41
C LEU A 695 17.94 -33.65 17.66
N ARG A 696 19.07 -34.37 17.72
CA ARG A 696 20.01 -34.32 18.85
C ARG A 696 21.36 -33.73 18.42
N ALA A 697 21.77 -32.64 19.05
CA ALA A 697 23.10 -32.02 18.90
C ALA A 697 23.57 -31.42 20.23
N PRO A 698 24.88 -31.18 20.41
CA PRO A 698 25.40 -30.51 21.61
C PRO A 698 24.92 -29.06 21.72
N LEU A 699 24.69 -28.62 22.96
CA LEU A 699 24.23 -27.29 23.35
C LEU A 699 25.06 -26.18 22.70
N ARG A 700 24.41 -25.29 21.92
CA ARG A 700 24.98 -24.01 21.48
C ARG A 700 24.13 -22.87 22.04
N ALA A 701 24.80 -21.87 22.62
CA ALA A 701 24.17 -20.68 23.17
C ALA A 701 23.56 -19.81 22.06
N LEU A 702 22.30 -19.39 22.24
CA LEU A 702 21.49 -18.60 21.32
C LEU A 702 21.16 -17.23 21.92
N ALA A 703 21.28 -16.14 21.17
CA ALA A 703 20.84 -14.80 21.60
C ALA A 703 19.75 -14.26 20.66
N LEU A 704 18.65 -13.79 21.25
CA LEU A 704 17.45 -13.24 20.59
C LEU A 704 17.02 -11.95 21.30
N PRO A 705 17.45 -10.75 20.85
CA PRO A 705 17.01 -9.50 21.44
C PRO A 705 15.53 -9.25 21.12
N ALA A 706 14.72 -8.97 22.16
CA ALA A 706 13.27 -8.67 22.07
C ALA A 706 12.38 -9.82 21.54
N ALA A 707 12.26 -10.90 22.31
CA ALA A 707 11.45 -12.07 21.94
C ALA A 707 10.49 -12.51 23.06
N GLY A 708 9.43 -13.23 22.70
CA GLY A 708 8.39 -13.67 23.63
C GLY A 708 8.89 -14.69 24.68
N PRO A 709 8.12 -14.95 25.75
CA PRO A 709 8.56 -15.76 26.89
C PRO A 709 8.75 -17.25 26.60
N TRP A 710 8.31 -17.73 25.43
CA TRP A 710 8.46 -19.12 24.95
C TRP A 710 9.83 -19.41 24.31
N ILE A 711 10.74 -18.43 24.19
CA ILE A 711 12.08 -18.66 23.59
C ILE A 711 12.89 -19.77 24.28
N PRO A 712 12.98 -19.82 25.62
CA PRO A 712 13.70 -20.90 26.29
C PRO A 712 13.15 -22.27 25.93
N GLU A 713 11.82 -22.39 25.85
CA GLU A 713 11.13 -23.61 25.44
C GLU A 713 11.43 -23.96 23.98
N MET A 714 11.37 -22.99 23.06
CA MET A 714 11.73 -23.19 21.64
C MET A 714 13.18 -23.63 21.45
N ALA A 715 14.12 -23.04 22.19
CA ALA A 715 15.53 -23.41 22.14
C ALA A 715 15.78 -24.80 22.74
N ALA A 716 15.16 -25.09 23.89
CA ALA A 716 15.27 -26.38 24.55
C ALA A 716 14.70 -27.52 23.70
N LEU A 717 13.57 -27.28 23.00
CA LEU A 717 12.95 -28.25 22.10
C LEU A 717 13.94 -28.77 21.06
N VAL A 718 14.84 -27.93 20.55
CA VAL A 718 15.81 -28.31 19.50
C VAL A 718 17.19 -28.64 20.05
N GLY A 719 17.34 -28.81 21.37
CA GLY A 719 18.60 -29.15 22.03
C GLY A 719 19.58 -27.99 22.24
N GLY A 720 19.11 -26.73 22.12
CA GLY A 720 19.89 -25.52 22.39
C GLY A 720 19.68 -24.98 23.81
N ALA A 721 20.48 -23.98 24.19
CA ALA A 721 20.27 -23.17 25.41
C ALA A 721 20.23 -21.69 25.03
N SER A 722 19.28 -20.94 25.60
CA SER A 722 19.27 -19.49 25.45
C SER A 722 20.39 -18.88 26.29
N ALA A 723 21.19 -18.00 25.68
CA ALA A 723 22.33 -17.33 26.32
C ALA A 723 21.90 -16.26 27.33
N ALA A 724 20.64 -15.82 27.30
CA ALA A 724 20.10 -14.84 28.22
C ALA A 724 18.57 -14.81 28.19
N GLN A 725 17.93 -14.88 29.35
CA GLN A 725 16.72 -14.11 29.66
C GLN A 725 16.51 -14.02 31.18
N HIS A 726 16.14 -12.81 31.63
CA HIS A 726 15.64 -12.51 32.97
C HIS A 726 14.14 -12.86 33.05
N ALA A 727 13.60 -12.96 34.26
CA ALA A 727 12.21 -13.35 34.54
C ALA A 727 11.14 -12.40 33.94
N ASP A 728 11.49 -11.15 33.63
CA ASP A 728 10.55 -10.12 33.14
C ASP A 728 10.89 -9.66 31.70
N GLY A 729 10.34 -10.36 30.71
CA GLY A 729 10.03 -9.78 29.40
C GLY A 729 11.17 -9.52 28.39
N ALA A 730 10.73 -9.14 27.19
CA ALA A 730 11.50 -9.01 25.97
C ALA A 730 12.39 -7.76 25.94
N ARG A 731 13.58 -7.78 26.57
CA ARG A 731 14.59 -6.69 26.43
C ARG A 731 15.67 -7.03 25.40
N ALA A 732 16.20 -6.01 24.73
CA ALA A 732 17.42 -6.14 23.93
C ALA A 732 18.64 -6.45 24.83
N LEU A 733 19.48 -7.39 24.42
CA LEU A 733 20.72 -7.72 25.12
C LEU A 733 21.75 -6.61 24.88
N SER A 734 22.44 -6.19 25.94
CA SER A 734 23.59 -5.29 25.80
C SER A 734 24.77 -6.00 25.14
N ALA A 735 25.70 -5.23 24.56
CA ALA A 735 26.93 -5.77 23.99
C ALA A 735 27.77 -6.57 25.01
N ALA A 736 27.72 -6.18 26.29
CA ALA A 736 28.41 -6.89 27.37
C ALA A 736 27.76 -8.24 27.68
N GLU A 737 26.42 -8.32 27.72
CA GLU A 737 25.68 -9.57 27.93
C GLU A 737 25.88 -10.53 26.75
N LEU A 738 25.87 -10.02 25.52
CA LEU A 738 26.13 -10.80 24.32
C LEU A 738 27.56 -11.36 24.29
N ALA A 739 28.54 -10.56 24.71
CA ALA A 739 29.93 -10.99 24.81
C ALA A 739 30.14 -12.04 25.92
N ALA A 740 29.50 -11.87 27.08
CA ALA A 740 29.58 -12.81 28.20
C ALA A 740 28.92 -14.16 27.88
N GLY A 741 27.79 -14.14 27.16
CA GLY A 741 27.08 -15.36 26.74
C GLY A 741 27.78 -16.15 25.63
N ALA A 742 28.76 -15.54 24.94
CA ALA A 742 29.58 -16.15 23.88
C ALA A 742 28.80 -17.09 22.94
N PRO A 743 27.71 -16.62 22.29
CA PRO A 743 26.82 -17.48 21.54
C PRO A 743 27.51 -18.15 20.34
N GLY A 744 27.23 -19.43 20.16
CA GLY A 744 27.66 -20.19 18.99
C GLY A 744 26.79 -19.96 17.76
N ILE A 745 25.55 -19.49 17.97
CA ILE A 745 24.58 -19.08 16.95
C ILE A 745 23.92 -17.78 17.41
N LEU A 746 23.82 -16.80 16.53
CA LEU A 746 23.16 -15.53 16.80
C LEU A 746 22.00 -15.32 15.82
N VAL A 747 20.80 -15.05 16.34
CA VAL A 747 19.63 -14.72 15.52
C VAL A 747 19.22 -13.29 15.83
N VAL A 748 19.29 -12.43 14.83
CA VAL A 748 18.98 -11.01 14.90
C VAL A 748 17.60 -10.79 14.30
N LEU A 749 16.70 -10.19 15.07
CA LEU A 749 15.32 -9.99 14.68
C LEU A 749 15.14 -8.66 13.94
N HIS A 750 14.31 -8.64 12.90
CA HIS A 750 13.92 -7.42 12.20
C HIS A 750 12.40 -7.35 11.98
N GLY A 751 11.84 -6.14 11.92
CA GLY A 751 10.41 -5.92 11.70
C GLY A 751 9.96 -4.52 12.14
N PRO A 752 8.66 -4.17 11.98
CA PRO A 752 8.14 -2.83 12.28
C PRO A 752 8.45 -2.33 13.69
N GLY A 753 8.35 -3.19 14.72
CA GLY A 753 8.71 -2.85 16.10
C GLY A 753 10.22 -2.84 16.41
N ALA A 754 11.08 -3.12 15.43
CA ALA A 754 12.54 -3.21 15.56
C ALA A 754 13.28 -2.34 14.52
N GLY A 755 12.60 -1.37 13.88
CA GLY A 755 13.20 -0.48 12.87
C GLY A 755 13.39 -1.09 11.47
N GLY A 756 12.88 -2.31 11.24
CA GLY A 756 12.99 -2.99 9.94
C GLY A 756 14.36 -3.61 9.64
N LEU A 757 14.47 -4.22 8.46
CA LEU A 757 15.69 -4.94 8.05
C LEU A 757 16.91 -4.01 7.94
N GLN A 758 16.71 -2.80 7.42
CA GLN A 758 17.79 -1.83 7.23
C GLN A 758 18.37 -1.36 8.57
N ALA A 759 17.53 -1.12 9.58
CA ALA A 759 18.00 -0.77 10.92
C ALA A 759 18.76 -1.93 11.59
N ALA A 760 18.29 -3.17 11.43
CA ALA A 760 19.01 -4.34 11.94
C ALA A 760 20.40 -4.50 11.29
N LEU A 761 20.49 -4.28 9.98
CA LEU A 761 21.76 -4.29 9.24
C LEU A 761 22.70 -3.14 9.66
N ALA A 762 22.15 -1.94 9.88
CA ALA A 762 22.90 -0.79 10.36
C ALA A 762 23.45 -1.02 11.78
N GLY A 763 22.63 -1.55 12.70
CA GLY A 763 23.06 -1.90 14.05
C GLY A 763 24.14 -2.97 14.07
N LEU A 764 24.08 -3.94 13.14
CA LEU A 764 25.13 -4.94 12.96
C LEU A 764 26.44 -4.33 12.43
N ALA A 765 26.36 -3.39 11.48
CA ALA A 765 27.51 -2.66 10.99
C ALA A 765 28.17 -1.81 12.09
N GLU A 766 27.36 -1.17 12.95
CA GLU A 766 27.85 -0.44 14.12
C GLU A 766 28.54 -1.38 15.12
N ALA A 767 27.90 -2.50 15.47
CA ALA A 767 28.47 -3.52 16.35
C ALA A 767 29.82 -4.03 15.81
N ALA A 768 29.92 -4.25 14.50
CA ALA A 768 31.16 -4.63 13.83
C ALA A 768 32.27 -3.58 13.90
N GLY A 769 31.91 -2.30 14.02
CA GLY A 769 32.83 -1.18 14.25
C GLY A 769 33.49 -1.19 15.63
N SER A 770 32.81 -1.72 16.65
CA SER A 770 33.32 -1.79 18.03
C SER A 770 34.47 -2.80 18.24
N GLY A 771 34.75 -3.67 17.26
CA GLY A 771 35.78 -4.71 17.35
C GLY A 771 35.39 -5.94 18.19
N ALA A 772 34.56 -5.77 19.23
CA ALA A 772 34.07 -6.85 20.10
C ALA A 772 33.19 -7.86 19.34
N TRP A 773 32.41 -7.40 18.37
CA TRP A 773 31.62 -8.24 17.46
C TRP A 773 32.41 -9.39 16.85
N TRP A 774 33.62 -9.10 16.36
CA TRP A 774 34.48 -10.10 15.68
C TRP A 774 35.10 -11.13 16.63
N GLN A 775 34.91 -10.97 17.93
CA GLN A 775 35.32 -11.92 18.95
C GLN A 775 34.21 -12.93 19.27
N LEU A 776 32.96 -12.65 18.87
CA LEU A 776 31.83 -13.55 19.09
C LEU A 776 32.00 -14.85 18.31
N PRO A 777 31.79 -16.03 18.94
CA PRO A 777 31.90 -17.32 18.25
C PRO A 777 30.97 -17.43 17.04
N ALA A 778 29.72 -16.97 17.15
CA ALA A 778 28.76 -16.92 16.05
C ALA A 778 29.26 -16.09 14.85
N ALA A 779 29.76 -14.87 15.08
CA ALA A 779 30.29 -14.01 14.03
C ALA A 779 31.53 -14.61 13.36
N ARG A 780 32.43 -15.22 14.14
CA ARG A 780 33.63 -15.91 13.62
C ARG A 780 33.28 -17.14 12.79
N ALA A 781 32.20 -17.84 13.11
CA ALA A 781 31.77 -19.04 12.40
C ALA A 781 30.85 -18.75 11.21
N GLY A 782 30.40 -17.50 11.01
CA GLY A 782 29.36 -17.18 10.03
C GLY A 782 27.96 -17.68 10.44
N GLU A 783 27.77 -17.99 11.72
CA GLU A 783 26.52 -18.52 12.29
C GLU A 783 25.64 -17.38 12.84
N VAL A 784 25.46 -16.34 12.01
CA VAL A 784 24.61 -15.18 12.30
C VAL A 784 23.48 -15.13 11.28
N TYR A 785 22.26 -15.04 11.79
CA TYR A 785 21.03 -15.10 11.02
C TYR A 785 20.19 -13.83 11.23
N LEU A 786 19.59 -13.31 10.16
CA LEU A 786 18.58 -12.25 10.21
C LEU A 786 17.21 -12.86 9.92
N ALA A 787 16.31 -12.76 10.89
CA ALA A 787 14.99 -13.36 10.83
C ALA A 787 13.88 -12.35 11.14
N PRO A 788 12.67 -12.49 10.56
CA PRO A 788 11.54 -11.66 10.93
C PRO A 788 11.15 -11.86 12.40
N ALA A 789 11.00 -10.76 13.13
CA ALA A 789 10.60 -10.75 14.55
C ALA A 789 9.33 -11.59 14.85
N PRO A 790 8.27 -11.60 13.99
CA PRO A 790 7.06 -12.40 14.24
C PRO A 790 7.27 -13.89 14.49
N LEU A 791 8.38 -14.48 14.00
CA LEU A 791 8.72 -15.89 14.24
C LEU A 791 9.02 -16.20 15.72
N PHE A 792 9.28 -15.16 16.51
CA PHE A 792 9.78 -15.26 17.88
C PHE A 792 9.02 -14.38 18.88
N SER A 793 8.26 -13.38 18.42
CA SER A 793 7.62 -12.38 19.29
C SER A 793 6.09 -12.41 19.32
N ARG A 794 5.42 -13.18 18.45
CA ARG A 794 3.95 -13.23 18.39
C ARG A 794 3.39 -14.60 18.78
N PRO A 795 2.33 -14.65 19.61
CA PRO A 795 1.63 -15.90 19.89
C PRO A 795 0.84 -16.31 18.64
N GLY A 796 1.16 -17.47 18.07
CA GLY A 796 0.49 -17.95 16.88
C GLY A 796 1.20 -19.12 16.18
N PRO A 797 0.69 -19.55 15.02
CA PRO A 797 1.18 -20.73 14.29
C PRO A 797 2.64 -20.58 13.81
N ARG A 798 3.13 -19.36 13.58
CA ARG A 798 4.48 -19.08 13.09
C ARG A 798 5.60 -19.41 14.09
N LEU A 799 5.27 -19.61 15.37
CA LEU A 799 6.25 -20.10 16.34
C LEU A 799 6.83 -21.46 15.93
N ALA A 800 6.06 -22.31 15.23
CA ALA A 800 6.59 -23.55 14.67
C ALA A 800 7.66 -23.32 13.57
N ASP A 801 7.55 -22.21 12.82
CA ASP A 801 8.54 -21.81 11.83
C ASP A 801 9.82 -21.27 12.51
N GLY A 802 9.67 -20.53 13.61
CA GLY A 802 10.78 -20.12 14.47
C GLY A 802 11.54 -21.33 15.05
N VAL A 803 10.82 -22.35 15.56
CA VAL A 803 11.44 -23.61 16.02
C VAL A 803 12.16 -24.33 14.87
N ALA A 804 11.57 -24.36 13.68
CA ALA A 804 12.21 -24.95 12.50
C ALA A 804 13.49 -24.19 12.09
N LEU A 805 13.51 -22.87 12.19
CA LEU A 805 14.69 -22.03 11.96
C LEU A 805 15.80 -22.40 12.95
N LEU A 806 15.49 -22.46 14.25
CA LEU A 806 16.46 -22.85 15.27
C LEU A 806 16.98 -24.28 15.04
N ALA A 807 16.10 -25.21 14.70
CA ALA A 807 16.47 -26.57 14.36
C ALA A 807 17.43 -26.61 13.16
N ARG A 808 17.17 -25.85 12.10
CA ARG A 808 18.03 -25.79 10.91
C ARG A 808 19.37 -25.13 11.21
N ALA A 809 19.40 -24.12 12.07
CA ALA A 809 20.63 -23.44 12.44
C ALA A 809 21.54 -24.35 13.29
N LEU A 810 20.94 -25.18 14.15
CA LEU A 810 21.65 -26.13 15.01
C LEU A 810 22.05 -27.42 14.29
N HIS A 811 21.17 -27.95 13.44
CA HIS A 811 21.27 -29.32 12.88
C HIS A 811 21.48 -29.36 11.36
N GLY A 812 21.49 -28.22 10.67
CA GLY A 812 21.71 -28.15 9.22
C GLY A 812 20.60 -28.79 8.38
N GLY A 813 20.98 -29.48 7.30
CA GLY A 813 20.07 -30.00 6.27
C GLY A 813 19.11 -31.12 6.70
N ALA A 814 19.19 -31.61 7.94
CA ALA A 814 18.23 -32.56 8.52
C ALA A 814 16.90 -31.89 8.94
N ALA A 815 16.86 -30.55 8.96
CA ALA A 815 15.68 -29.78 9.36
C ALA A 815 14.77 -29.43 8.16
N PRO A 816 13.45 -29.25 8.39
CA PRO A 816 12.51 -28.88 7.35
C PRO A 816 12.86 -27.54 6.65
N PRO A 817 12.40 -27.33 5.40
CA PRO A 817 12.61 -26.07 4.68
C PRO A 817 11.93 -24.91 5.40
N LEU A 818 12.52 -23.73 5.30
CA LEU A 818 11.97 -22.52 5.93
C LEU A 818 10.92 -21.89 5.00
N PRO A 819 9.70 -21.62 5.47
CA PRO A 819 8.66 -20.98 4.67
C PRO A 819 8.85 -19.45 4.55
N THR A 820 9.82 -18.88 5.28
CA THR A 820 10.09 -17.44 5.34
C THR A 820 11.54 -17.16 4.97
N PRO A 821 11.83 -16.12 4.16
CA PRO A 821 13.20 -15.74 3.83
C PRO A 821 13.98 -15.36 5.11
N VAL A 822 15.15 -15.96 5.27
CA VAL A 822 16.12 -15.66 6.34
C VAL A 822 17.44 -15.33 5.66
N LEU A 823 18.18 -14.34 6.15
CA LEU A 823 19.53 -14.07 5.65
C LEU A 823 20.55 -14.69 6.59
N LYS A 824 21.62 -15.27 6.06
CA LYS A 824 22.77 -15.76 6.82
C LYS A 824 24.03 -14.99 6.45
N LEU A 825 24.86 -14.72 7.45
CA LEU A 825 26.18 -14.13 7.24
C LEU A 825 27.09 -15.11 6.46
N ALA A 826 27.41 -14.76 5.22
CA ALA A 826 28.19 -15.53 4.27
C ALA A 826 29.67 -15.10 4.25
N LEU A 827 30.29 -14.98 5.43
CA LEU A 827 31.73 -14.81 5.57
C LEU A 827 32.40 -16.17 5.80
N ARG A 828 33.62 -16.37 5.27
CA ARG A 828 34.42 -17.55 5.61
C ARG A 828 34.75 -17.53 7.11
N PRO A 829 34.90 -18.69 7.77
CA PRO A 829 35.26 -18.72 9.18
C PRO A 829 36.52 -17.90 9.49
N GLY A 830 36.41 -16.96 10.43
CA GLY A 830 37.48 -16.03 10.82
C GLY A 830 37.70 -14.83 9.88
N GLN A 831 37.00 -14.75 8.75
CA GLN A 831 37.05 -13.60 7.84
C GLN A 831 36.38 -12.38 8.48
N ARG A 832 36.98 -11.21 8.27
CA ARG A 832 36.43 -9.91 8.65
C ARG A 832 36.20 -9.06 7.41
N CYS A 833 35.26 -8.14 7.48
CA CYS A 833 35.04 -7.12 6.46
C CYS A 833 35.11 -5.73 7.09
N ARG A 834 35.15 -4.69 6.25
CA ARG A 834 34.94 -3.32 6.76
C ARG A 834 33.51 -3.22 7.31
N PRO A 835 33.29 -2.62 8.48
CA PRO A 835 31.96 -2.59 9.11
C PRO A 835 30.83 -2.07 8.19
N PRO A 836 31.02 -1.00 7.39
CA PRO A 836 30.00 -0.53 6.46
C PRO A 836 29.64 -1.52 5.32
N LEU A 837 30.50 -2.50 5.07
CA LEU A 837 30.28 -3.52 4.03
C LEU A 837 29.68 -4.81 4.60
N LEU A 838 29.46 -4.92 5.91
CA LEU A 838 28.97 -6.14 6.55
C LEU A 838 27.60 -6.57 6.03
N SER A 839 26.72 -5.61 5.72
CA SER A 839 25.40 -5.86 5.16
C SER A 839 25.46 -6.64 3.84
N ASN A 840 26.47 -6.40 3.01
CA ASN A 840 26.65 -7.08 1.72
C ASN A 840 26.96 -8.57 1.84
N TYR A 841 27.30 -9.04 3.04
CA TYR A 841 27.60 -10.44 3.31
C TYR A 841 26.41 -11.20 3.89
N PHE A 842 25.24 -10.58 4.07
CA PHE A 842 24.03 -11.30 4.43
C PHE A 842 23.31 -11.77 3.17
N LEU A 843 23.33 -13.08 2.91
CA LEU A 843 22.74 -13.69 1.72
C LEU A 843 21.53 -14.54 2.09
N PRO A 844 20.58 -14.75 1.15
CA PRO A 844 19.46 -15.66 1.36
C PRO A 844 19.92 -17.05 1.82
N TRP A 845 19.36 -17.51 2.93
CA TRP A 845 19.65 -18.82 3.51
C TRP A 845 18.56 -19.81 3.10
N SER A 846 18.90 -20.67 2.13
CA SER A 846 18.03 -21.71 1.59
C SER A 846 17.97 -22.96 2.44
#